data_AF-A0A927AW24-F1
#
_entry.id   AF-A0A927AW24-F1
#
_cell.length_a   1.000
_cell.length_b   1.000
_cell.length_c   1.000
_cell.angle_alpha   90.00
_cell.angle_beta   90.00
_cell.angle_gamma   90.00
#
_symmetry.space_group_name_H-M   'P 1'
#
loop_
_entity.id
_entity.type
_entity.pdbx_description
1 polymer ?
#
loop_
_entity_poly.entity_id
_entity_poly.type
_entity_poly.pdbx_seq_one_letter_code
_entity_poly.pdbx_strand_id
1 'polypeptide(L)'
;MSVVSTLQIHQAYFGAVNGTSHGQLVSSLTDTYLRSFLSGITDRPEALPTGFEISPYLSATTYRSYYILWRTWPDNEAKRLGMVFTHVLILPVQDLPRIPELSSVLSLLLDNPLSVAQQPTSLGPLSLSAIDHQKKEPVSAVPESWLTIINQLIDWHPGLLPIFVSGEAGQFQKLLEDLWRGLPGTLRGLLGFGIRFTPPNKPSSALPMLVYIPVELEDKWRSKQITKLDTNLVKAPEAPIEQLILNGQLGRDFLEFINNLDLSLENFRALNLCQRAYVQFKSLQPSELDAGKSLALLRSLRQLQPDPNKAVEIKRSTIKLLAEALPVVGVKEAMGLRNLPLTAFPPEGQLLGVALEQIVTDIIKAPKPNEDLQKNLLGYLVDTNAEIIEPWWRQTALKAFEQSVVQDSIHTAKVIWLGVTQTETIRDYVLSTVPNTGDWEQILSKTIPRSLLIIEADSVTSFCVRRDWWDLFAETVAVAFKPVEALRRQVEAEKQLNISISPRVGKLVKRLSDSELVDIAVELTHNQLLELAGEVCGRDPKQLLPMDVHMQSWRTIWSVSLTYTNSITAGLSNPKEAISTFLTELAYGRARDSQPLELIAASTYANILDLPERTIIWNRLPPKLLPKFVATTLDALVEEILAGKWTGTIEPILMEKARSIEFIGKFLGQKWNEPAAVLSVNDVLHNLSDNYLRDYINNLSAINGIIAARLGKLVYLNNWDSSARALLSKAKSNTDFRPALYECTSMFNLLTKFINHQLFGHQATSIEAWYALEELLADLYEEGPDGEYKIWKKAGGDVTKFSNAQSRRAQWTEAIRLLRYGGGGKKISAESLIKAALDDYKDNSNLKALASLKHLFQS
;
A
#
# COMPACT_ATOMS: atom_id res chain seq x y z
N MET A 1 43.24 -61.64 52.88
CA MET A 1 42.05 -62.49 53.06
C MET A 1 40.90 -61.80 52.36
N SER A 2 40.59 -62.18 51.12
CA SER A 2 39.40 -61.68 50.43
C SER A 2 38.18 -62.30 51.11
N VAL A 3 37.28 -61.45 51.60
CA VAL A 3 35.98 -61.90 52.06
C VAL A 3 35.26 -62.43 50.83
N VAL A 4 35.30 -63.75 50.60
CA VAL A 4 34.46 -64.40 49.60
C VAL A 4 33.04 -64.17 50.06
N SER A 5 32.37 -63.21 49.43
CA SER A 5 31.02 -62.85 49.79
C SER A 5 30.11 -64.01 49.40
N THR A 6 29.57 -64.73 50.37
CA THR A 6 28.61 -65.82 50.13
C THR A 6 27.22 -65.23 49.93
N LEU A 7 26.52 -65.69 48.89
CA LEU A 7 25.13 -65.35 48.61
C LEU A 7 24.22 -66.36 49.32
N GLN A 8 23.21 -65.88 50.02
CA GLN A 8 22.17 -66.72 50.64
C GLN A 8 20.99 -66.86 49.68
N ILE A 9 20.65 -68.10 49.33
CA ILE A 9 19.55 -68.44 48.43
C ILE A 9 18.51 -69.22 49.22
N HIS A 10 17.29 -68.71 49.28
CA HIS A 10 16.20 -69.44 49.92
C HIS A 10 15.68 -70.53 48.98
N GLN A 11 15.19 -71.62 49.54
CA GLN A 11 14.57 -72.74 48.84
C GLN A 11 13.21 -73.13 49.43
N ALA A 12 12.37 -73.75 48.62
CA ALA A 12 11.09 -74.33 49.02
C ALA A 12 10.71 -75.55 48.15
N TYR A 13 9.98 -76.49 48.75
CA TYR A 13 9.44 -77.66 48.06
C TYR A 13 7.91 -77.57 47.98
N PHE A 14 7.37 -77.89 46.81
CA PHE A 14 5.94 -77.93 46.52
C PHE A 14 5.57 -79.29 45.93
N GLY A 15 4.38 -79.80 46.26
CA GLY A 15 3.91 -81.10 45.79
C GLY A 15 2.59 -81.50 46.43
N ALA A 16 2.33 -82.82 46.50
CA ALA A 16 1.07 -83.36 46.99
C ALA A 16 0.88 -83.22 48.52
N VAL A 17 0.14 -82.19 48.94
CA VAL A 17 -0.28 -82.01 50.33
C VAL A 17 -1.44 -82.97 50.63
N ASN A 18 -1.25 -83.84 51.63
CA ASN A 18 -2.20 -84.90 52.00
C ASN A 18 -2.64 -85.79 50.82
N GLY A 19 -1.82 -85.89 49.77
CA GLY A 19 -2.05 -86.71 48.58
C GLY A 19 -3.18 -86.25 47.65
N THR A 20 -3.80 -85.09 47.87
CA THR A 20 -5.04 -84.68 47.16
C THR A 20 -4.98 -83.30 46.50
N SER A 21 -4.14 -82.40 47.01
CA SER A 21 -4.00 -81.03 46.50
C SER A 21 -2.51 -80.67 46.34
N HIS A 22 -2.19 -79.82 45.37
CA HIS A 22 -0.84 -79.28 45.20
C HIS A 22 -0.63 -78.09 46.15
N GLY A 23 0.50 -78.05 46.85
CA GLY A 23 0.80 -76.96 47.78
C GLY A 23 2.21 -77.02 48.35
N GLN A 24 2.54 -76.02 49.18
CA GLN A 24 3.84 -75.93 49.84
C GLN A 24 4.00 -77.08 50.85
N LEU A 25 5.09 -77.84 50.70
CA LEU A 25 5.51 -78.89 51.64
C LEU A 25 6.38 -78.29 52.75
N VAL A 26 7.43 -77.56 52.36
CA VAL A 26 8.39 -76.93 53.28
C VAL A 26 9.07 -75.74 52.59
N SER A 27 9.48 -74.72 53.36
CA SER A 27 10.18 -73.53 52.86
C SER A 27 11.20 -73.05 53.88
N SER A 28 12.32 -72.52 53.40
CA SER A 28 13.33 -71.82 54.20
C SER A 28 13.04 -70.32 54.40
N LEU A 29 12.01 -69.80 53.74
CA LEU A 29 11.59 -68.40 53.81
C LEU A 29 10.13 -68.31 54.26
N THR A 30 9.86 -67.45 55.24
CA THR A 30 8.52 -67.20 55.77
C THR A 30 7.97 -65.89 55.18
N ASP A 31 7.27 -65.97 54.05
CA ASP A 31 6.55 -64.86 53.41
C ASP A 31 5.20 -65.39 52.89
N THR A 32 4.10 -64.89 53.45
CA THR A 32 2.74 -65.34 53.14
C THR A 32 2.29 -64.98 51.72
N TYR A 33 2.70 -63.82 51.21
CA TYR A 33 2.37 -63.39 49.84
C TYR A 33 3.14 -64.19 48.81
N LEU A 34 4.45 -64.38 49.04
CA LEU A 34 5.28 -65.21 48.18
C LEU A 34 4.78 -66.66 48.16
N ARG A 35 4.42 -67.23 49.31
CA ARG A 35 3.82 -68.56 49.39
C ARG A 35 2.54 -68.68 48.54
N SER A 36 1.64 -67.70 48.64
CA SER A 36 0.40 -67.69 47.86
C SER A 36 0.69 -67.62 46.36
N PHE A 37 1.67 -66.81 45.95
CA PHE A 37 2.10 -66.72 44.55
C PHE A 37 2.72 -68.03 44.05
N LEU A 38 3.69 -68.58 44.78
CA LEU A 38 4.37 -69.83 44.44
C LEU A 38 3.41 -71.01 44.32
N SER A 39 2.40 -71.09 45.19
CA SER A 39 1.39 -72.16 45.12
C SER A 39 0.62 -72.17 43.80
N GLY A 40 0.47 -71.00 43.14
CA GLY A 40 -0.22 -70.89 41.85
C GLY A 40 0.64 -71.17 40.63
N ILE A 41 1.98 -71.17 40.75
CA ILE A 41 2.91 -71.31 39.61
C ILE A 41 3.82 -72.54 39.66
N THR A 42 3.85 -73.23 40.81
CA THR A 42 4.62 -74.47 40.99
C THR A 42 3.84 -75.73 40.65
N ASP A 43 2.52 -75.63 40.42
CA ASP A 43 1.76 -76.75 39.82
C ASP A 43 2.00 -76.80 38.30
N ARG A 44 1.45 -77.82 37.64
CA ARG A 44 1.45 -77.89 36.18
C ARG A 44 0.74 -76.70 35.56
N PRO A 45 1.28 -76.13 34.47
CA PRO A 45 0.71 -74.93 33.84
C PRO A 45 -0.65 -75.19 33.19
N GLU A 46 -0.90 -76.40 32.68
CA GLU A 46 -2.05 -76.80 31.86
C GLU A 46 -2.34 -78.30 31.98
N ALA A 47 -3.53 -78.72 31.54
CA ALA A 47 -3.85 -80.12 31.36
C ALA A 47 -2.97 -80.76 30.27
N LEU A 48 -2.56 -82.01 30.51
CA LEU A 48 -1.68 -82.70 29.56
C LEU A 48 -2.45 -83.16 28.32
N PRO A 49 -1.86 -83.02 27.13
CA PRO A 49 -2.38 -83.68 25.96
C PRO A 49 -2.38 -85.22 26.11
N THR A 50 -3.38 -85.88 25.54
CA THR A 50 -3.52 -87.34 25.59
C THR A 50 -2.25 -88.03 25.08
N GLY A 51 -1.69 -88.95 25.88
CA GLY A 51 -0.51 -89.74 25.53
C GLY A 51 0.84 -89.03 25.70
N PHE A 52 0.85 -87.79 26.19
CA PHE A 52 2.10 -87.05 26.46
C PHE A 52 2.58 -87.28 27.89
N GLU A 53 3.83 -87.72 28.04
CA GLU A 53 4.51 -87.86 29.33
C GLU A 53 5.35 -86.61 29.65
N ILE A 54 5.23 -86.10 30.87
CA ILE A 54 5.99 -84.91 31.29
C ILE A 54 7.42 -85.30 31.62
N SER A 55 8.38 -84.75 30.89
CA SER A 55 9.79 -84.70 31.29
C SER A 55 10.05 -83.57 32.29
N PRO A 56 11.09 -83.67 33.15
CA PRO A 56 11.45 -82.60 34.06
C PRO A 56 11.73 -81.29 33.31
N TYR A 57 11.23 -80.17 33.83
CA TYR A 57 11.37 -78.88 33.16
C TYR A 57 11.76 -77.78 34.13
N LEU A 58 12.45 -76.77 33.57
CA LEU A 58 12.86 -75.57 34.28
C LEU A 58 11.86 -74.44 34.03
N SER A 59 11.70 -73.59 35.02
CA SER A 59 10.92 -72.36 34.89
C SER A 59 11.48 -71.30 35.82
N ALA A 60 11.30 -70.04 35.45
CA ALA A 60 11.70 -68.90 36.26
C ALA A 60 10.81 -67.69 36.01
N THR A 61 10.65 -66.86 37.03
CA THR A 61 9.92 -65.60 36.98
C THR A 61 10.42 -64.65 38.06
N THR A 62 10.06 -63.38 37.93
CA THR A 62 10.31 -62.38 38.97
C THR A 62 9.01 -62.01 39.66
N TYR A 63 9.05 -62.00 40.99
CA TYR A 63 7.94 -61.56 41.82
C TYR A 63 8.46 -60.63 42.92
N ARG A 64 7.99 -59.38 42.91
CA ARG A 64 8.46 -58.32 43.81
C ARG A 64 10.00 -58.19 43.74
N SER A 65 10.70 -58.38 44.85
CA SER A 65 12.15 -58.28 44.96
C SER A 65 12.89 -59.62 44.76
N TYR A 66 12.19 -60.68 44.35
CA TYR A 66 12.77 -62.01 44.19
C TYR A 66 12.73 -62.49 42.74
N TYR A 67 13.86 -63.04 42.29
CA TYR A 67 13.95 -63.91 41.13
C TYR A 67 13.75 -65.35 41.60
N ILE A 68 12.77 -66.01 41.03
CA ILE A 68 12.30 -67.33 41.44
C ILE A 68 12.62 -68.28 40.30
N LEU A 69 13.36 -69.34 40.59
CA LEU A 69 13.75 -70.35 39.63
C LEU A 69 13.38 -71.73 40.19
N TRP A 70 12.76 -72.59 39.39
CA TRP A 70 12.33 -73.90 39.86
C TRP A 70 12.48 -74.98 38.81
N ARG A 71 12.55 -76.21 39.31
CA ARG A 71 12.49 -77.44 38.50
C ARG A 71 11.31 -78.27 38.98
N THR A 72 10.54 -78.78 38.02
CA THR A 72 9.35 -79.58 38.27
C THR A 72 9.50 -80.96 37.65
N TRP A 73 9.07 -81.98 38.37
CA TRP A 73 9.04 -83.39 37.96
C TRP A 73 7.63 -83.96 38.08
N PRO A 74 7.26 -84.98 37.28
CA PRO A 74 6.09 -85.79 37.58
C PRO A 74 6.25 -86.49 38.93
N ASP A 75 5.18 -86.49 39.73
CA ASP A 75 5.12 -87.22 41.00
C ASP A 75 4.33 -88.53 40.79
N ASN A 76 5.09 -89.62 40.60
CA ASN A 76 4.53 -90.96 40.39
C ASN A 76 4.11 -91.65 41.71
N GLU A 77 4.48 -91.11 42.88
CA GLU A 77 4.09 -91.63 44.20
C GLU A 77 2.77 -91.03 44.69
N ALA A 78 2.32 -89.94 44.07
CA ALA A 78 1.07 -89.27 44.44
C ALA A 78 -0.17 -90.15 44.16
N LYS A 79 -1.14 -90.09 45.08
CA LYS A 79 -2.43 -90.80 44.95
C LYS A 79 -3.27 -90.35 43.75
N ARG A 80 -3.07 -89.13 43.28
CA ARG A 80 -3.79 -88.53 42.15
C ARG A 80 -2.88 -88.50 40.93
N LEU A 81 -3.35 -89.06 39.82
CA LEU A 81 -2.62 -89.05 38.56
C LEU A 81 -2.36 -87.61 38.07
N GLY A 82 -1.13 -87.38 37.60
CA GLY A 82 -0.69 -86.09 37.08
C GLY A 82 -0.25 -85.07 38.14
N MET A 83 -0.03 -85.45 39.38
CA MET A 83 0.62 -84.56 40.36
C MET A 83 2.09 -84.34 39.99
N VAL A 84 2.66 -83.27 40.52
CA VAL A 84 4.07 -82.91 40.32
C VAL A 84 4.76 -82.57 41.62
N PHE A 85 6.07 -82.76 41.64
CA PHE A 85 6.96 -82.27 42.68
C PHE A 85 7.81 -81.13 42.12
N THR A 86 8.01 -80.07 42.90
CA THR A 86 8.75 -78.88 42.48
C THR A 86 9.72 -78.41 43.55
N HIS A 87 10.98 -78.21 43.16
CA HIS A 87 11.98 -77.53 43.97
C HIS A 87 12.16 -76.10 43.45
N VAL A 88 11.92 -75.13 44.33
CA VAL A 88 12.03 -73.69 44.07
C VAL A 88 13.27 -73.12 44.77
N LEU A 89 14.03 -72.32 44.03
CA LEU A 89 15.05 -71.40 44.52
C LEU A 89 14.53 -69.96 44.44
N ILE A 90 14.80 -69.17 45.47
CA ILE A 90 14.32 -67.81 45.68
C ILE A 90 15.53 -66.92 45.94
N LEU A 91 15.85 -66.07 44.97
CA LEU A 91 17.05 -65.22 44.96
C LEU A 91 16.65 -63.74 45.04
N PRO A 92 17.30 -62.91 45.86
CA PRO A 92 17.10 -61.47 45.79
C PRO A 92 17.54 -60.91 44.43
N VAL A 93 16.69 -60.09 43.79
CA VAL A 93 17.01 -59.50 42.46
C VAL A 93 18.30 -58.68 42.48
N GLN A 94 18.58 -58.00 43.60
CA GLN A 94 19.79 -57.20 43.80
C GLN A 94 21.10 -58.03 43.76
N ASP A 95 21.03 -59.34 43.99
CA ASP A 95 22.21 -60.22 43.99
C ASP A 95 22.48 -60.84 42.61
N LEU A 96 21.54 -60.77 41.66
CA LEU A 96 21.70 -61.33 40.31
C LEU A 96 22.94 -60.83 39.54
N PRO A 97 23.37 -59.55 39.65
CA PRO A 97 24.60 -59.11 39.00
C PRO A 97 25.84 -59.92 39.42
N ARG A 98 25.84 -60.45 40.66
CA ARG A 98 26.93 -61.24 41.26
C ARG A 98 26.90 -62.72 40.88
N ILE A 99 25.92 -63.13 40.06
CA ILE A 99 25.73 -64.50 39.58
C ILE A 99 25.96 -64.52 38.06
N PRO A 100 27.22 -64.60 37.59
CA PRO A 100 27.53 -64.56 36.17
C PRO A 100 27.09 -65.82 35.41
N GLU A 101 27.01 -66.97 36.10
CA GLU A 101 26.67 -68.26 35.50
C GLU A 101 25.37 -68.81 36.07
N LEU A 102 24.38 -69.02 35.21
CA LEU A 102 23.10 -69.64 35.60
C LEU A 102 23.30 -71.07 36.11
N SER A 103 24.25 -71.81 35.52
CA SER A 103 24.56 -73.20 35.88
C SER A 103 24.90 -73.37 37.36
N SER A 104 25.52 -72.36 37.99
CA SER A 104 25.86 -72.38 39.43
C SER A 104 24.63 -72.27 40.34
N VAL A 105 23.54 -71.67 39.84
CA VAL A 105 22.24 -71.66 40.53
C VAL A 105 21.48 -72.94 40.21
N LEU A 106 21.51 -73.39 38.95
CA LEU A 106 20.85 -74.64 38.54
C LEU A 106 21.40 -75.86 39.29
N SER A 107 22.69 -75.88 39.66
CA SER A 107 23.30 -76.97 40.44
C SER A 107 22.81 -77.03 41.90
N LEU A 108 22.08 -76.02 42.38
CA LEU A 108 21.43 -76.04 43.69
C LEU A 108 20.04 -76.70 43.66
N LEU A 109 19.45 -76.85 42.46
CA LEU A 109 18.23 -77.63 42.31
C LEU A 109 18.53 -79.11 42.54
N LEU A 110 17.49 -79.86 42.91
CA LEU A 110 17.63 -81.32 43.00
C LEU A 110 17.81 -81.89 41.59
N ASP A 111 18.52 -83.00 41.46
CA ASP A 111 18.60 -83.73 40.19
C ASP A 111 17.36 -84.60 39.96
N ASN A 112 16.80 -85.16 41.04
CA ASN A 112 15.64 -86.03 41.05
C ASN A 112 14.64 -85.60 42.14
N PRO A 113 13.33 -85.89 41.99
CA PRO A 113 12.34 -85.58 43.01
C PRO A 113 12.59 -86.43 44.27
N LEU A 114 12.31 -85.87 45.45
CA LEU A 114 12.40 -86.60 46.72
C LEU A 114 11.16 -87.47 46.89
N SER A 115 11.34 -88.73 47.29
CA SER A 115 10.22 -89.57 47.74
C SER A 115 9.61 -89.00 49.02
N VAL A 116 8.35 -89.34 49.31
CA VAL A 116 7.64 -88.81 50.50
C VAL A 116 8.42 -89.05 51.79
N ALA A 117 9.15 -90.18 51.89
CA ALA A 117 9.97 -90.53 53.06
C ALA A 117 11.26 -89.69 53.20
N GLN A 118 11.73 -89.07 52.12
CA GLN A 118 12.97 -88.29 52.07
C GLN A 118 12.73 -86.78 52.25
N GLN A 119 11.47 -86.34 52.27
CA GLN A 119 11.13 -84.92 52.38
C GLN A 119 11.44 -84.39 53.79
N PRO A 120 12.25 -83.33 53.92
CA PRO A 120 12.64 -82.80 55.21
C PRO A 120 11.50 -82.02 55.87
N THR A 121 11.45 -82.05 57.21
CA THR A 121 10.46 -81.30 58.00
C THR A 121 10.75 -79.80 58.09
N SER A 122 11.99 -79.38 57.79
CA SER A 122 12.40 -77.97 57.73
C SER A 122 13.52 -77.79 56.70
N LEU A 123 13.62 -76.59 56.11
CA LEU A 123 14.67 -76.22 55.16
C LEU A 123 15.45 -74.99 55.67
N GLY A 124 16.77 -75.02 55.52
CA GLY A 124 17.63 -73.85 55.65
C GLY A 124 17.92 -73.19 54.30
N PRO A 125 18.38 -71.93 54.27
CA PRO A 125 18.90 -71.32 53.05
C PRO A 125 20.16 -72.05 52.57
N LEU A 126 20.37 -72.02 51.25
CA LEU A 126 21.55 -72.54 50.57
C LEU A 126 22.58 -71.43 50.42
N SER A 127 23.86 -71.77 50.53
CA SER A 127 24.97 -70.82 50.31
C SER A 127 25.58 -71.03 48.94
N LEU A 128 25.66 -69.96 48.14
CA LEU A 128 26.38 -69.94 46.88
C LEU A 128 27.60 -69.04 47.03
N SER A 129 28.80 -69.59 46.84
CA SER A 129 30.03 -68.80 46.80
C SER A 129 29.97 -67.86 45.60
N ALA A 130 30.16 -66.55 45.80
CA ALA A 130 30.29 -65.64 44.67
C ALA A 130 31.48 -66.09 43.80
N ILE A 131 31.18 -66.38 42.53
CA ILE A 131 32.18 -66.79 41.55
C ILE A 131 32.80 -65.51 41.00
N ASP A 132 34.13 -65.42 41.07
CA ASP A 132 34.85 -64.29 40.48
C ASP A 132 34.65 -64.28 38.96
N HIS A 133 34.55 -63.09 38.36
CA HIS A 133 34.40 -62.95 36.92
C HIS A 133 35.66 -63.45 36.22
N GLN A 134 35.72 -64.74 35.87
CA GLN A 134 36.79 -65.24 35.03
C GLN A 134 36.76 -64.49 33.69
N LYS A 135 37.90 -63.93 33.28
CA LYS A 135 38.08 -63.40 31.92
C LYS A 135 37.80 -64.53 30.93
N LYS A 136 36.73 -64.41 30.16
CA LYS A 136 36.30 -65.44 29.21
C LYS A 136 36.74 -65.12 27.80
N GLU A 137 37.08 -66.19 27.08
CA GLU A 137 37.34 -66.12 25.64
C GLU A 137 36.06 -65.77 24.87
N PRO A 138 36.17 -64.99 23.78
CA PRO A 138 35.05 -64.66 22.92
C PRO A 138 34.51 -65.91 22.20
N VAL A 139 33.18 -66.03 22.13
CA VAL A 139 32.55 -67.08 21.32
C VAL A 139 32.59 -66.67 19.86
N SER A 140 33.23 -67.48 19.01
CA SER A 140 33.41 -67.14 17.59
C SER A 140 32.18 -67.41 16.73
N ALA A 141 31.34 -68.38 17.10
CA ALA A 141 30.13 -68.74 16.37
C ALA A 141 29.12 -69.45 17.30
N VAL A 142 27.82 -69.18 17.12
CA VAL A 142 26.72 -69.80 17.88
C VAL A 142 25.61 -70.31 16.95
N PRO A 143 24.74 -71.22 17.42
CA PRO A 143 23.53 -71.59 16.68
C PRO A 143 22.75 -70.37 16.15
N GLU A 144 22.34 -70.38 14.89
CA GLU A 144 21.56 -69.27 14.29
C GLU A 144 20.24 -69.02 15.05
N SER A 145 19.66 -70.08 15.61
CA SER A 145 18.48 -70.02 16.48
C SER A 145 18.72 -69.16 17.74
N TRP A 146 19.95 -69.08 18.27
CA TRP A 146 20.27 -68.23 19.43
C TRP A 146 20.22 -66.76 19.03
N LEU A 147 20.77 -66.42 17.87
CA LEU A 147 20.74 -65.06 17.33
C LEU A 147 19.30 -64.61 17.05
N THR A 148 18.47 -65.52 16.50
CA THR A 148 17.04 -65.27 16.28
C THR A 148 16.31 -64.95 17.58
N ILE A 149 16.57 -65.71 18.64
CA ILE A 149 15.97 -65.50 19.96
C ILE A 149 16.47 -64.20 20.59
N ILE A 150 17.77 -63.88 20.48
CA ILE A 150 18.33 -62.60 20.94
C ILE A 150 17.60 -61.43 20.28
N ASN A 151 17.41 -61.48 18.96
CA ASN A 151 16.71 -60.41 18.23
C ASN A 151 15.24 -60.30 18.68
N GLN A 152 14.55 -61.42 18.90
CA GLN A 152 13.18 -61.42 19.44
C GLN A 152 13.10 -60.88 20.88
N LEU A 153 14.11 -61.15 21.72
CA LEU A 153 14.19 -60.65 23.11
C LEU A 153 14.29 -59.12 23.17
N ILE A 154 15.02 -58.52 22.24
CA ILE A 154 15.25 -57.07 22.18
C ILE A 154 13.95 -56.30 21.90
N ASP A 155 13.08 -56.86 21.06
CA ASP A 155 11.80 -56.26 20.70
C ASP A 155 10.67 -56.61 21.68
N TRP A 156 10.92 -57.53 22.62
CA TRP A 156 9.91 -57.99 23.56
C TRP A 156 9.57 -56.94 24.62
N HIS A 157 8.28 -56.81 24.92
CA HIS A 157 7.76 -56.03 26.05
C HIS A 157 6.47 -56.65 26.59
N PRO A 158 6.08 -56.34 27.84
CA PRO A 158 4.81 -56.78 28.40
C PRO A 158 3.64 -56.45 27.47
N GLY A 159 2.78 -57.44 27.20
CA GLY A 159 1.63 -57.34 26.29
C GLY A 159 1.83 -58.02 24.92
N LEU A 160 3.08 -58.31 24.53
CA LEU A 160 3.36 -59.17 23.37
C LEU A 160 3.21 -60.66 23.71
N LEU A 161 3.08 -61.49 22.68
CA LEU A 161 3.18 -62.93 22.85
C LEU A 161 4.59 -63.32 23.33
N PRO A 162 4.72 -64.37 24.16
CA PRO A 162 6.02 -64.94 24.47
C PRO A 162 6.79 -65.37 23.24
N ILE A 163 8.10 -65.47 23.41
CA ILE A 163 8.99 -66.07 22.43
C ILE A 163 8.90 -67.59 22.60
N PHE A 164 8.31 -68.25 21.60
CA PHE A 164 8.10 -69.68 21.60
C PHE A 164 9.33 -70.40 21.06
N VAL A 165 9.85 -71.33 21.84
CA VAL A 165 11.11 -72.05 21.56
C VAL A 165 10.86 -73.55 21.65
N SER A 166 11.32 -74.31 20.66
CA SER A 166 11.21 -75.78 20.65
C SER A 166 12.55 -76.46 20.39
N GLY A 167 12.81 -77.58 21.07
CA GLY A 167 14.04 -78.35 20.93
C GLY A 167 14.24 -79.32 22.10
N GLU A 168 15.39 -79.98 22.15
CA GLU A 168 15.73 -80.86 23.27
C GLU A 168 15.89 -80.05 24.58
N ALA A 169 15.48 -80.62 25.72
CA ALA A 169 15.52 -79.91 27.00
C ALA A 169 16.94 -79.42 27.37
N GLY A 170 17.96 -80.21 27.04
CA GLY A 170 19.37 -79.83 27.23
C GLY A 170 19.80 -78.65 26.35
N GLN A 171 19.29 -78.55 25.12
CA GLN A 171 19.55 -77.41 24.23
C GLN A 171 18.88 -76.14 24.78
N PHE A 172 17.65 -76.25 25.29
CA PHE A 172 16.96 -75.13 25.92
C PHE A 172 17.68 -74.64 27.19
N GLN A 173 18.15 -75.55 28.06
CA GLN A 173 18.97 -75.16 29.20
C GLN A 173 20.26 -74.46 28.76
N LYS A 174 20.93 -74.97 27.72
CA LYS A 174 22.15 -74.35 27.18
C LYS A 174 21.88 -72.93 26.65
N LEU A 175 20.77 -72.70 25.95
CA LEU A 175 20.33 -71.37 25.54
C LEU A 175 20.19 -70.43 26.74
N LEU A 176 19.48 -70.86 27.79
CA LEU A 176 19.27 -70.05 28.99
C LEU A 176 20.59 -69.67 29.67
N GLU A 177 21.54 -70.60 29.75
CA GLU A 177 22.87 -70.36 30.32
C GLU A 177 23.68 -69.35 29.48
N ASP A 178 23.61 -69.45 28.15
CA ASP A 178 24.34 -68.54 27.25
C ASP A 178 23.71 -67.14 27.25
N LEU A 179 22.38 -67.03 27.26
CA LEU A 179 21.68 -65.75 27.42
C LEU A 179 22.01 -65.12 28.77
N TRP A 180 21.88 -65.85 29.87
CA TRP A 180 22.14 -65.34 31.23
C TRP A 180 23.55 -64.79 31.39
N ARG A 181 24.53 -65.52 30.85
CA ARG A 181 25.94 -65.15 30.89
C ARG A 181 26.20 -63.81 30.22
N GLY A 182 25.56 -63.61 29.07
CA GLY A 182 25.71 -62.42 28.24
C GLY A 182 24.96 -61.18 28.68
N LEU A 183 23.84 -61.37 29.39
CA LEU A 183 23.01 -60.26 29.82
C LEU A 183 23.70 -59.40 30.89
N PRO A 184 23.63 -58.07 30.77
CA PRO A 184 23.95 -57.18 31.88
C PRO A 184 23.23 -57.63 33.16
N GLY A 185 23.94 -57.58 34.29
CA GLY A 185 23.45 -58.13 35.56
C GLY A 185 22.07 -57.62 35.98
N THR A 186 21.77 -56.35 35.67
CA THR A 186 20.47 -55.71 35.97
C THR A 186 19.31 -56.26 35.14
N LEU A 187 19.57 -56.83 33.95
CA LEU A 187 18.55 -57.38 33.06
C LEU A 187 18.24 -58.85 33.31
N ARG A 188 19.10 -59.58 34.04
CA ARG A 188 18.89 -61.01 34.34
C ARG A 188 17.56 -61.30 35.03
N GLY A 189 17.11 -60.39 35.88
CA GLY A 189 15.82 -60.50 36.56
C GLY A 189 14.61 -60.44 35.61
N LEU A 190 14.78 -59.96 34.39
CA LEU A 190 13.71 -59.93 33.39
C LEU A 190 13.59 -61.23 32.60
N LEU A 191 14.62 -62.09 32.63
CA LEU A 191 14.65 -63.34 31.90
C LEU A 191 13.74 -64.38 32.58
N GLY A 192 12.43 -64.28 32.31
CA GLY A 192 11.43 -65.26 32.73
C GLY A 192 11.26 -66.35 31.66
N PHE A 193 11.25 -67.60 32.07
CA PHE A 193 11.07 -68.73 31.16
C PHE A 193 10.18 -69.81 31.76
N GLY A 194 9.54 -70.63 30.94
CA GLY A 194 8.79 -71.78 31.42
C GLY A 194 8.22 -72.64 30.30
N ILE A 195 7.54 -73.71 30.66
CA ILE A 195 6.97 -74.66 29.69
C ILE A 195 5.49 -74.40 29.42
N ARG A 196 5.03 -74.69 28.20
CA ARG A 196 3.60 -74.76 27.86
C ARG A 196 3.32 -76.00 27.01
N PHE A 197 2.14 -76.59 27.18
CA PHE A 197 1.73 -77.80 26.45
C PHE A 197 0.71 -77.50 25.35
N THR A 198 -0.04 -76.40 25.49
CA THR A 198 -1.04 -75.95 24.52
C THR A 198 -0.86 -74.48 24.14
N PRO A 199 -1.15 -74.08 22.88
CA PRO A 199 -0.97 -72.71 22.43
C PRO A 199 -1.92 -71.74 23.15
N PRO A 200 -1.44 -70.59 23.64
CA PRO A 200 -2.30 -69.62 24.29
C PRO A 200 -3.21 -68.92 23.28
N ASN A 201 -4.49 -68.79 23.65
CA ASN A 201 -5.51 -68.13 22.84
C ASN A 201 -5.37 -66.59 22.82
N LYS A 202 -4.81 -65.99 23.87
CA LYS A 202 -4.57 -64.54 23.99
C LYS A 202 -3.24 -64.27 24.71
N PRO A 203 -2.59 -63.12 24.45
CA PRO A 203 -1.49 -62.66 25.28
C PRO A 203 -1.98 -62.50 26.72
N SER A 204 -1.22 -63.00 27.70
CA SER A 204 -1.51 -62.85 29.13
C SER A 204 -0.25 -62.40 29.85
N SER A 205 -0.39 -61.46 30.78
CA SER A 205 0.72 -61.00 31.64
C SER A 205 1.27 -62.09 32.56
N ALA A 206 0.58 -63.24 32.66
CA ALA A 206 1.03 -64.39 33.44
C ALA A 206 1.95 -65.35 32.64
N LEU A 207 2.20 -65.09 31.36
CA LEU A 207 3.11 -65.91 30.56
C LEU A 207 4.57 -65.45 30.75
N PRO A 208 5.53 -66.39 30.86
CA PRO A 208 6.95 -66.03 30.87
C PRO A 208 7.37 -65.48 29.50
N MET A 209 8.50 -64.78 29.47
CA MET A 209 9.06 -64.19 28.25
C MET A 209 9.46 -65.26 27.23
N LEU A 210 10.17 -66.30 27.67
CA LEU A 210 10.50 -67.47 26.87
C LEU A 210 9.56 -68.63 27.24
N VAL A 211 8.92 -69.22 26.24
CA VAL A 211 8.08 -70.42 26.41
C VAL A 211 8.71 -71.59 25.68
N TYR A 212 9.15 -72.58 26.45
CA TYR A 212 9.63 -73.85 25.96
C TYR A 212 8.47 -74.76 25.55
N ILE A 213 8.59 -75.36 24.37
CA ILE A 213 7.66 -76.32 23.78
C ILE A 213 8.45 -77.62 23.55
N PRO A 214 8.02 -78.74 24.13
CA PRO A 214 8.60 -80.05 23.82
C PRO A 214 8.46 -80.41 22.34
N VAL A 215 9.47 -81.08 21.77
CA VAL A 215 9.52 -81.41 20.34
C VAL A 215 8.31 -82.23 19.90
N GLU A 216 7.80 -83.08 20.77
CA GLU A 216 6.61 -83.94 20.55
C GLU A 216 5.31 -83.14 20.39
N LEU A 217 5.30 -81.86 20.79
CA LEU A 217 4.12 -81.01 20.77
C LEU A 217 4.16 -79.94 19.68
N GLU A 218 5.24 -79.80 18.91
CA GLU A 218 5.41 -78.77 17.87
C GLU A 218 4.23 -78.67 16.90
N ASP A 219 3.69 -79.81 16.47
CA ASP A 219 2.58 -79.87 15.50
C ASP A 219 1.31 -79.17 15.99
N LYS A 220 1.12 -79.06 17.31
CA LYS A 220 -0.04 -78.37 17.92
C LYS A 220 0.12 -76.85 17.91
N TRP A 221 1.30 -76.34 17.59
CA TRP A 221 1.66 -74.93 17.66
C TRP A 221 1.89 -74.28 16.29
N ARG A 222 1.50 -74.95 15.19
CA ARG A 222 1.65 -74.47 13.79
C ARG A 222 1.08 -73.06 13.51
N SER A 223 0.14 -72.58 14.33
CA SER A 223 -0.44 -71.22 14.23
C SER A 223 0.42 -70.13 14.88
N LYS A 224 1.53 -70.48 15.51
CA LYS A 224 2.45 -69.57 16.20
C LYS A 224 3.82 -69.60 15.54
N GLN A 225 4.55 -68.49 15.64
CA GLN A 225 5.96 -68.44 15.25
C GLN A 225 6.79 -69.11 16.34
N ILE A 226 7.40 -70.25 16.02
CA ILE A 226 8.26 -71.02 16.94
C ILE A 226 9.69 -70.98 16.40
N THR A 227 10.64 -70.68 17.26
CA THR A 227 12.06 -70.80 16.95
C THR A 227 12.53 -72.19 17.35
N LYS A 228 12.89 -73.02 16.36
CA LYS A 228 13.44 -74.37 16.61
C LYS A 228 14.93 -74.27 16.94
N LEU A 229 15.34 -74.91 18.01
CA LEU A 229 16.73 -74.99 18.45
C LEU A 229 17.46 -75.99 17.56
N ASP A 230 18.31 -75.47 16.68
CA ASP A 230 19.18 -76.27 15.82
C ASP A 230 20.63 -75.89 16.09
N THR A 231 21.42 -76.87 16.54
CA THR A 231 22.84 -76.70 16.85
C THR A 231 23.77 -76.97 15.67
N ASN A 232 23.24 -77.43 14.52
CA ASN A 232 24.06 -77.76 13.35
C ASN A 232 24.39 -76.52 12.49
N LEU A 233 23.50 -75.52 12.49
CA LEU A 233 23.68 -74.29 11.73
C LEU A 233 24.20 -73.18 12.64
N VAL A 234 25.46 -72.81 12.45
CA VAL A 234 26.19 -71.87 13.31
C VAL A 234 26.52 -70.61 12.51
N LYS A 235 26.30 -69.43 13.12
CA LYS A 235 26.60 -68.12 12.54
C LYS A 235 27.41 -67.26 13.52
N ALA A 236 28.28 -66.41 12.98
CA ALA A 236 29.00 -65.41 13.78
C ALA A 236 28.06 -64.24 14.17
N PRO A 237 28.13 -63.74 15.41
CA PRO A 237 27.36 -62.58 15.82
C PRO A 237 27.87 -61.29 15.15
N GLU A 238 26.97 -60.51 14.56
CA GLU A 238 27.30 -59.28 13.83
C GLU A 238 26.85 -58.03 14.59
N ALA A 239 25.68 -58.09 15.24
CA ALA A 239 25.11 -56.93 15.92
C ALA A 239 25.78 -56.66 17.28
N PRO A 240 25.82 -55.39 17.75
CA PRO A 240 26.37 -55.06 19.06
C PRO A 240 25.79 -55.83 20.23
N ILE A 241 24.46 -56.03 20.27
CA ILE A 241 23.80 -56.79 21.35
C ILE A 241 24.10 -58.29 21.24
N GLU A 242 24.16 -58.86 20.03
CA GLU A 242 24.55 -60.25 19.83
C GLU A 242 25.96 -60.49 20.37
N GLN A 243 26.90 -59.62 20.01
CA GLN A 243 28.27 -59.69 20.51
C GLN A 243 28.38 -59.35 21.99
N LEU A 244 27.50 -58.51 22.56
CA LEU A 244 27.45 -58.28 24.01
C LEU A 244 27.09 -59.58 24.73
N ILE A 245 26.01 -60.23 24.30
CA ILE A 245 25.52 -61.46 24.94
C ILE A 245 26.53 -62.60 24.78
N LEU A 246 27.26 -62.63 23.66
CA LEU A 246 28.20 -63.70 23.34
C LEU A 246 29.66 -63.36 23.62
N ASN A 247 29.92 -62.25 24.32
CA ASN A 247 31.25 -61.79 24.75
C ASN A 247 32.24 -61.53 23.57
N GLY A 248 31.74 -61.04 22.44
CA GLY A 248 32.52 -60.56 21.30
C GLY A 248 33.19 -59.20 21.54
N GLN A 249 34.18 -58.85 20.70
CA GLN A 249 34.93 -57.58 20.85
C GLN A 249 34.04 -56.35 20.70
N LEU A 250 33.14 -56.33 19.70
CA LEU A 250 32.25 -55.20 19.47
C LEU A 250 31.23 -55.06 20.61
N GLY A 251 30.90 -56.18 21.28
CA GLY A 251 30.10 -56.20 22.50
C GLY A 251 30.77 -55.52 23.68
N ARG A 252 32.10 -55.65 23.82
CA ARG A 252 32.88 -54.95 24.86
C ARG A 252 32.89 -53.44 24.64
N ASP A 253 33.18 -53.00 23.42
CA ASP A 253 33.11 -51.58 23.04
C ASP A 253 31.70 -51.01 23.25
N PHE A 254 30.67 -51.81 22.95
CA PHE A 254 29.28 -51.42 23.17
C PHE A 254 28.93 -51.33 24.66
N LEU A 255 29.41 -52.26 25.48
CA LEU A 255 29.24 -52.19 26.94
C LEU A 255 29.95 -50.97 27.54
N GLU A 256 31.15 -50.66 27.08
CA GLU A 256 31.88 -49.46 27.47
C GLU A 256 31.09 -48.20 27.11
N PHE A 257 30.51 -48.15 25.91
CA PHE A 257 29.61 -47.07 25.51
C PHE A 257 28.41 -46.95 26.46
N ILE A 258 27.72 -48.06 26.79
CA ILE A 258 26.60 -48.05 27.74
C ILE A 258 27.04 -47.51 29.11
N ASN A 259 28.20 -47.96 29.61
CA ASN A 259 28.73 -47.52 30.90
C ASN A 259 29.05 -46.01 30.88
N ASN A 260 29.59 -45.51 29.78
CA ASN A 260 29.86 -44.08 29.60
C ASN A 260 28.59 -43.22 29.53
N LEU A 261 27.43 -43.81 29.24
CA LEU A 261 26.13 -43.13 29.31
C LEU A 261 25.58 -43.03 30.75
N ASP A 262 26.18 -43.74 31.71
CA ASP A 262 25.74 -43.79 33.12
C ASP A 262 24.25 -44.16 33.27
N LEU A 263 23.85 -45.23 32.56
CA LEU A 263 22.46 -45.71 32.48
C LEU A 263 22.20 -46.91 33.39
N SER A 264 21.02 -46.94 34.01
CA SER A 264 20.45 -48.16 34.58
C SER A 264 19.61 -48.87 33.52
N LEU A 265 20.03 -50.05 33.08
CA LEU A 265 19.28 -50.86 32.12
C LEU A 265 18.15 -51.61 32.85
N GLU A 266 16.94 -51.09 32.76
CA GLU A 266 15.74 -51.64 33.40
C GLU A 266 14.89 -52.53 32.48
N ASN A 267 15.11 -52.48 31.17
CA ASN A 267 14.37 -53.29 30.19
C ASN A 267 15.17 -53.50 28.89
N PHE A 268 14.76 -54.51 28.10
CA PHE A 268 15.39 -54.85 26.81
C PHE A 268 15.25 -53.75 25.75
N ARG A 269 14.18 -52.95 25.81
CA ARG A 269 13.98 -51.81 24.90
C ARG A 269 15.04 -50.72 25.11
N ALA A 270 15.45 -50.44 26.36
CA ALA A 270 16.54 -49.53 26.66
C ALA A 270 17.85 -50.02 26.04
N LEU A 271 18.11 -51.34 26.09
CA LEU A 271 19.27 -51.94 25.45
C LEU A 271 19.25 -51.77 23.91
N ASN A 272 18.07 -51.93 23.28
CA ASN A 272 17.91 -51.65 21.83
C ASN A 272 18.21 -50.18 21.48
N LEU A 273 17.69 -49.25 22.28
CA LEU A 273 17.94 -47.82 22.10
C LEU A 273 19.44 -47.50 22.25
N CYS A 274 20.13 -48.12 23.21
CA CYS A 274 21.58 -48.03 23.35
C CYS A 274 22.30 -48.53 22.09
N GLN A 275 21.89 -49.67 21.52
CA GLN A 275 22.49 -50.20 20.29
C GLN A 275 22.35 -49.21 19.14
N ARG A 276 21.17 -48.61 18.96
CA ARG A 276 20.93 -47.60 17.93
C ARG A 276 21.82 -46.37 18.13
N ALA A 277 21.93 -45.88 19.37
CA ALA A 277 22.80 -44.75 19.70
C ALA A 277 24.29 -45.08 19.47
N TYR A 278 24.71 -46.30 19.79
CA TYR A 278 26.08 -46.77 19.58
C TYR A 278 26.44 -46.85 18.10
N VAL A 279 25.56 -47.41 17.26
CA VAL A 279 25.76 -47.46 15.81
C VAL A 279 25.85 -46.04 15.24
N GLN A 280 24.97 -45.14 15.67
CA GLN A 280 25.04 -43.72 15.30
C GLN A 280 26.37 -43.10 15.73
N PHE A 281 26.79 -43.30 16.97
CA PHE A 281 28.05 -42.79 17.50
C PHE A 281 29.28 -43.28 16.73
N LYS A 282 29.37 -44.59 16.43
CA LYS A 282 30.48 -45.15 15.64
C LYS A 282 30.47 -44.68 14.18
N SER A 283 29.30 -44.35 13.63
CA SER A 283 29.18 -43.82 12.28
C SER A 283 29.59 -42.34 12.14
N LEU A 284 29.79 -41.63 13.26
CA LEU A 284 30.30 -40.26 13.25
C LEU A 284 31.82 -40.28 13.15
N GLN A 285 32.33 -39.68 12.08
CA GLN A 285 33.76 -39.47 11.88
C GLN A 285 34.05 -37.97 12.01
N PRO A 286 34.97 -37.53 12.87
CA PRO A 286 35.31 -36.11 13.00
C PRO A 286 35.77 -35.44 11.69
N SER A 287 36.30 -36.24 10.75
CA SER A 287 36.72 -35.78 9.42
C SER A 287 35.57 -35.58 8.42
N GLU A 288 34.37 -36.09 8.72
CA GLU A 288 33.18 -36.01 7.85
C GLU A 288 32.03 -35.32 8.59
N LEU A 289 31.82 -34.04 8.30
CA LEU A 289 30.73 -33.26 8.89
C LEU A 289 29.37 -33.77 8.38
N ASP A 290 28.59 -34.39 9.27
CA ASP A 290 27.23 -34.87 8.98
C ASP A 290 26.26 -34.39 10.08
N ALA A 291 25.56 -33.30 9.80
CA ALA A 291 24.58 -32.71 10.72
C ALA A 291 23.40 -33.66 10.99
N GLY A 292 22.99 -34.46 10.01
CA GLY A 292 21.86 -35.37 10.11
C GLY A 292 22.13 -36.49 11.11
N LYS A 293 23.27 -37.16 10.98
CA LYS A 293 23.71 -38.20 11.93
C LYS A 293 23.94 -37.63 13.32
N SER A 294 24.56 -36.45 13.42
CA SER A 294 24.85 -35.82 14.72
C SER A 294 23.58 -35.43 15.46
N LEU A 295 22.59 -34.85 14.76
CA LEU A 295 21.27 -34.54 15.33
C LEU A 295 20.50 -35.80 15.74
N ALA A 296 20.57 -36.86 14.92
CA ALA A 296 19.95 -38.14 15.24
C ALA A 296 20.56 -38.75 16.51
N LEU A 297 21.88 -38.70 16.67
CA LEU A 297 22.56 -39.14 17.89
C LEU A 297 22.15 -38.30 19.10
N LEU A 298 22.12 -36.97 19.02
CA LEU A 298 21.67 -36.13 20.14
C LEU A 298 20.26 -36.47 20.60
N ARG A 299 19.34 -36.76 19.66
CA ARG A 299 17.97 -37.19 20.00
C ARG A 299 17.95 -38.55 20.71
N SER A 300 18.77 -39.50 20.26
CA SER A 300 18.93 -40.79 20.94
C SER A 300 19.52 -40.62 22.34
N LEU A 301 20.55 -39.78 22.49
CA LEU A 301 21.16 -39.47 23.79
C LEU A 301 20.18 -38.78 24.74
N ARG A 302 19.35 -37.86 24.25
CA ARG A 302 18.27 -37.23 25.03
C ARG A 302 17.27 -38.27 25.54
N GLN A 303 16.88 -39.21 24.68
CA GLN A 303 15.92 -40.25 25.04
C GLN A 303 16.50 -41.24 26.05
N LEU A 304 17.78 -41.59 25.92
CA LEU A 304 18.47 -42.53 26.79
C LEU A 304 18.81 -41.90 28.14
N GLN A 305 19.47 -40.74 28.13
CA GLN A 305 19.99 -40.06 29.31
C GLN A 305 19.53 -38.59 29.31
N PRO A 306 18.36 -38.26 29.85
CA PRO A 306 17.85 -36.89 29.85
C PRO A 306 18.55 -35.98 30.87
N ASP A 307 19.30 -36.52 31.85
CA ASP A 307 20.02 -35.70 32.84
C ASP A 307 21.22 -34.98 32.17
N PRO A 308 21.28 -33.63 32.17
CA PRO A 308 22.37 -32.87 31.56
C PRO A 308 23.73 -33.12 32.22
N ASN A 309 23.77 -33.61 33.46
CA ASN A 309 25.01 -33.87 34.22
C ASN A 309 25.58 -35.28 33.98
N LYS A 310 24.89 -36.12 33.20
CA LYS A 310 25.32 -37.48 32.84
C LYS A 310 25.65 -37.59 31.36
N ALA A 311 26.53 -38.53 31.02
CA ALA A 311 27.04 -38.75 29.66
C ALA A 311 27.66 -37.47 29.04
N VAL A 312 28.25 -36.59 29.86
CA VAL A 312 28.66 -35.23 29.47
C VAL A 312 29.64 -35.24 28.31
N GLU A 313 30.63 -36.13 28.32
CA GLU A 313 31.66 -36.18 27.28
C GLU A 313 31.10 -36.48 25.89
N ILE A 314 30.27 -37.53 25.79
CA ILE A 314 29.62 -37.95 24.52
C ILE A 314 28.62 -36.88 24.05
N LYS A 315 27.84 -36.29 24.97
CA LYS A 315 26.92 -35.19 24.62
C LYS A 315 27.71 -33.98 24.10
N ARG A 316 28.75 -33.56 24.81
CA ARG A 316 29.59 -32.41 24.44
C ARG A 316 30.27 -32.61 23.08
N SER A 317 30.88 -33.77 22.83
CA SER A 317 31.54 -34.05 21.55
C SER A 317 30.54 -34.04 20.39
N THR A 318 29.36 -34.65 20.57
CA THR A 318 28.29 -34.64 19.56
C THR A 318 27.74 -33.24 19.30
N ILE A 319 27.57 -32.41 20.35
CA ILE A 319 27.14 -31.01 20.22
C ILE A 319 28.15 -30.21 19.41
N LYS A 320 29.46 -30.37 19.68
CA LYS A 320 30.52 -29.67 18.92
C LYS A 320 30.50 -30.05 17.45
N LEU A 321 30.45 -31.34 17.14
CA LEU A 321 30.37 -31.83 15.76
C LEU A 321 29.12 -31.30 15.05
N LEU A 322 27.97 -31.28 15.72
CA LEU A 322 26.76 -30.71 15.14
C LEU A 322 26.89 -29.20 14.93
N ALA A 323 27.37 -28.45 15.92
CA ALA A 323 27.56 -27.01 15.82
C ALA A 323 28.51 -26.62 14.68
N GLU A 324 29.55 -27.41 14.43
CA GLU A 324 30.48 -27.23 13.30
C GLU A 324 29.86 -27.63 11.95
N ALA A 325 29.05 -28.69 11.90
CA ALA A 325 28.42 -29.17 10.66
C ALA A 325 27.24 -28.29 10.20
N LEU A 326 26.52 -27.69 11.15
CA LEU A 326 25.30 -26.94 10.89
C LEU A 326 25.49 -25.79 9.87
N PRO A 327 26.47 -24.87 10.02
CA PRO A 327 26.66 -23.77 9.07
C PRO A 327 27.11 -24.20 7.68
N VAL A 328 27.71 -25.39 7.54
CA VAL A 328 28.30 -25.86 6.27
C VAL A 328 27.28 -26.63 5.43
N VAL A 329 26.56 -27.59 6.05
CA VAL A 329 25.69 -28.53 5.33
C VAL A 329 24.33 -28.78 6.01
N GLY A 330 24.08 -28.18 7.18
CA GLY A 330 23.00 -28.59 8.08
C GLY A 330 21.79 -27.65 8.16
N VAL A 331 21.45 -26.92 7.10
CA VAL A 331 20.35 -25.94 7.11
C VAL A 331 19.00 -26.58 7.50
N LYS A 332 18.70 -27.77 6.96
CA LYS A 332 17.48 -28.52 7.28
C LYS A 332 17.48 -28.98 8.74
N GLU A 333 18.63 -29.44 9.21
CA GLU A 333 18.86 -29.91 10.57
C GLU A 333 18.76 -28.76 11.58
N ALA A 334 19.21 -27.55 11.22
CA ALA A 334 19.06 -26.33 12.01
C ALA A 334 17.58 -26.02 12.26
N MET A 335 16.73 -26.14 11.25
CA MET A 335 15.27 -26.03 11.43
C MET A 335 14.70 -27.18 12.27
N GLY A 336 15.32 -28.36 12.20
CA GLY A 336 14.97 -29.54 13.00
C GLY A 336 15.33 -29.44 14.48
N LEU A 337 16.18 -28.48 14.88
CA LEU A 337 16.52 -28.21 16.29
C LEU A 337 15.36 -27.59 17.07
N ARG A 338 14.33 -27.07 16.39
CA ARG A 338 13.18 -26.44 17.02
C ARG A 338 12.44 -27.35 18.02
N ASN A 339 12.62 -28.67 17.94
CA ASN A 339 12.02 -29.66 18.86
C ASN A 339 13.07 -30.30 19.81
N LEU A 340 14.23 -29.68 20.01
CA LEU A 340 15.32 -30.19 20.82
C LEU A 340 15.49 -29.36 22.11
N PRO A 341 15.03 -29.85 23.28
CA PRO A 341 15.21 -29.14 24.54
C PRO A 341 16.67 -29.19 24.96
N LEU A 342 17.29 -28.02 25.13
CA LEU A 342 18.67 -27.92 25.61
C LEU A 342 18.83 -28.30 27.08
N THR A 343 17.73 -28.38 27.85
CA THR A 343 17.73 -28.78 29.26
C THR A 343 18.28 -30.19 29.50
N ALA A 344 18.28 -31.05 28.48
CA ALA A 344 18.82 -32.40 28.57
C ALA A 344 20.33 -32.50 28.28
N PHE A 345 20.99 -31.38 27.98
CA PHE A 345 22.37 -31.32 27.52
C PHE A 345 23.22 -30.44 28.44
N PRO A 346 24.55 -30.67 28.48
CA PRO A 346 25.44 -29.83 29.25
C PRO A 346 25.50 -28.39 28.68
N PRO A 347 26.08 -27.42 29.40
CA PRO A 347 26.08 -25.99 29.03
C PRO A 347 26.58 -25.70 27.60
N GLU A 348 27.45 -26.55 27.04
CA GLU A 348 27.93 -26.46 25.67
C GLU A 348 26.82 -26.58 24.62
N GLY A 349 25.62 -27.03 24.98
CA GLY A 349 24.43 -26.95 24.13
C GLY A 349 24.16 -25.56 23.56
N GLN A 350 24.61 -24.50 24.23
CA GLN A 350 24.55 -23.12 23.74
C GLN A 350 25.31 -22.89 22.42
N LEU A 351 26.31 -23.73 22.08
CA LEU A 351 27.01 -23.68 20.79
C LEU A 351 26.05 -23.89 19.61
N LEU A 352 24.98 -24.66 19.79
CA LEU A 352 23.94 -24.83 18.78
C LEU A 352 23.18 -23.53 18.51
N GLY A 353 23.05 -22.68 19.53
CA GLY A 353 22.48 -21.33 19.39
C GLY A 353 23.35 -20.46 18.50
N VAL A 354 24.66 -20.41 18.74
CA VAL A 354 25.61 -19.65 17.91
C VAL A 354 25.59 -20.12 16.45
N ALA A 355 25.59 -21.44 16.22
CA ALA A 355 25.49 -21.99 14.88
C ALA A 355 24.14 -21.62 14.21
N LEU A 356 23.04 -21.62 14.96
CA LEU A 356 21.73 -21.19 14.47
C LEU A 356 21.70 -19.71 14.12
N GLU A 357 22.30 -18.82 14.93
CA GLU A 357 22.38 -17.38 14.63
C GLU A 357 23.09 -17.14 13.28
N GLN A 358 24.20 -17.84 13.06
CA GLN A 358 24.95 -17.76 11.80
C GLN A 358 24.09 -18.20 10.61
N ILE A 359 23.42 -19.36 10.72
CA ILE A 359 22.58 -19.90 9.64
C ILE A 359 21.40 -18.98 9.33
N VAL A 360 20.73 -18.46 10.34
CA VAL A 360 19.61 -17.51 10.13
C VAL A 360 20.11 -16.27 9.40
N THR A 361 21.28 -15.75 9.80
CA THR A 361 21.92 -14.61 9.12
C THR A 361 22.23 -14.94 7.66
N ASP A 362 22.81 -16.11 7.39
CA ASP A 362 23.15 -16.57 6.05
C ASP A 362 21.91 -16.79 5.17
N ILE A 363 20.82 -17.32 5.74
CA ILE A 363 19.54 -17.49 5.03
C ILE A 363 18.97 -16.13 4.61
N ILE A 364 19.04 -15.13 5.48
CA ILE A 364 18.48 -13.79 5.23
C ILE A 364 19.34 -13.01 4.23
N LYS A 365 20.67 -13.10 4.37
CA LYS A 365 21.63 -12.34 3.56
C LYS A 365 22.08 -13.11 2.30
N ALA A 366 21.50 -14.28 2.03
CA ALA A 366 21.87 -15.12 0.89
C ALA A 366 21.75 -14.39 -0.47
N PRO A 367 22.82 -14.38 -1.29
CA PRO A 367 22.76 -13.82 -2.64
C PRO A 367 21.74 -14.52 -3.55
N LYS A 368 21.62 -15.84 -3.38
CA LYS A 368 20.66 -16.72 -4.07
C LYS A 368 19.65 -17.24 -3.03
N PRO A 369 18.52 -16.54 -2.85
CA PRO A 369 17.55 -16.91 -1.83
C PRO A 369 16.84 -18.22 -2.17
N ASN A 370 16.68 -19.08 -1.17
CA ASN A 370 15.72 -20.18 -1.21
C ASN A 370 14.43 -19.68 -0.54
N GLU A 371 13.46 -19.27 -1.35
CA GLU A 371 12.23 -18.65 -0.85
C GLU A 371 11.44 -19.58 0.07
N ASP A 372 11.35 -20.87 -0.22
CA ASP A 372 10.61 -21.82 0.61
C ASP A 372 11.22 -21.93 2.00
N LEU A 373 12.56 -21.96 2.08
CA LEU A 373 13.27 -21.96 3.34
C LEU A 373 13.05 -20.66 4.13
N GLN A 374 13.11 -19.50 3.45
CA GLN A 374 12.88 -18.19 4.07
C GLN A 374 11.44 -18.05 4.58
N LYS A 375 10.44 -18.49 3.80
CA LYS A 375 9.03 -18.51 4.21
C LYS A 375 8.82 -19.37 5.45
N ASN A 376 9.39 -20.58 5.45
CA ASN A 376 9.31 -21.48 6.60
C ASN A 376 9.96 -20.87 7.84
N LEU A 377 11.15 -20.27 7.71
CA LEU A 377 11.82 -19.56 8.81
C LEU A 377 10.92 -18.46 9.38
N LEU A 378 10.39 -17.57 8.55
CA LEU A 378 9.49 -16.48 8.99
C LEU A 378 8.25 -17.03 9.70
N GLY A 379 7.68 -18.12 9.18
CA GLY A 379 6.59 -18.83 9.84
C GLY A 379 6.95 -19.28 11.26
N TYR A 380 8.10 -19.92 11.44
CA TYR A 380 8.57 -20.37 12.76
C TYR A 380 8.88 -19.21 13.73
N LEU A 381 9.25 -18.02 13.25
CA LEU A 381 9.52 -16.86 14.11
C LEU A 381 8.24 -16.35 14.79
N VAL A 382 7.12 -16.35 14.06
CA VAL A 382 5.85 -15.81 14.54
C VAL A 382 4.90 -16.86 15.10
N ASP A 383 5.09 -18.15 14.78
CA ASP A 383 4.23 -19.22 15.27
C ASP A 383 4.21 -19.26 16.80
N THR A 384 3.02 -19.01 17.36
CA THR A 384 2.76 -19.02 18.80
C THR A 384 2.27 -20.37 19.31
N ASN A 385 2.09 -21.38 18.44
CA ASN A 385 1.84 -22.76 18.87
C ASN A 385 3.12 -23.35 19.49
N ALA A 386 3.38 -22.91 20.72
CA ALA A 386 4.56 -23.17 21.51
C ALA A 386 4.75 -24.65 21.90
N GLU A 387 3.78 -25.54 21.66
CA GLU A 387 3.89 -26.94 22.04
C GLU A 387 4.99 -27.70 21.27
N ILE A 388 5.42 -27.18 20.10
CA ILE A 388 6.40 -27.86 19.25
C ILE A 388 7.75 -27.12 19.20
N ILE A 389 7.76 -25.79 19.37
CA ILE A 389 8.97 -24.95 19.19
C ILE A 389 9.58 -24.58 20.55
N GLU A 390 10.82 -25.02 20.75
CA GLU A 390 11.62 -24.75 21.94
C GLU A 390 11.97 -23.24 22.07
N PRO A 391 11.80 -22.63 23.26
CA PRO A 391 12.01 -21.20 23.47
C PRO A 391 13.42 -20.72 23.08
N TRP A 392 14.46 -21.50 23.39
CA TRP A 392 15.84 -21.13 23.09
C TRP A 392 16.06 -20.99 21.57
N TRP A 393 15.44 -21.86 20.76
CA TRP A 393 15.59 -21.86 19.31
C TRP A 393 14.92 -20.62 18.73
N ARG A 394 13.67 -20.36 19.15
CA ARG A 394 12.89 -19.22 18.66
C ARG A 394 13.55 -17.89 19.02
N GLN A 395 13.96 -17.71 20.28
CA GLN A 395 14.61 -16.48 20.74
C GLN A 395 15.93 -16.21 19.98
N THR A 396 16.72 -17.26 19.76
CA THR A 396 17.97 -17.17 19.01
C THR A 396 17.71 -16.80 17.55
N ALA A 397 16.77 -17.48 16.88
CA ALA A 397 16.42 -17.19 15.49
C ALA A 397 15.81 -15.78 15.32
N LEU A 398 14.96 -15.36 16.26
CA LEU A 398 14.35 -14.03 16.29
C LEU A 398 15.42 -12.93 16.41
N LYS A 399 16.31 -13.07 17.38
CA LYS A 399 17.43 -12.14 17.56
C LYS A 399 18.33 -12.06 16.32
N ALA A 400 18.67 -13.20 15.73
CA ALA A 400 19.49 -13.23 14.51
C ALA A 400 18.78 -12.60 13.30
N PHE A 401 17.46 -12.78 13.19
CA PHE A 401 16.64 -12.11 12.18
C PHE A 401 16.66 -10.60 12.38
N GLU A 402 16.34 -10.11 13.57
CA GLU A 402 16.33 -8.68 13.89
C GLU A 402 17.71 -8.03 13.65
N GLN A 403 18.80 -8.67 14.08
CA GLN A 403 20.16 -8.22 13.82
C GLN A 403 20.50 -8.19 12.31
N SER A 404 19.93 -9.09 11.53
CA SER A 404 20.11 -9.09 10.07
C SER A 404 19.37 -7.95 9.39
N VAL A 405 18.26 -7.46 9.97
CA VAL A 405 17.47 -6.32 9.47
C VAL A 405 18.03 -4.97 9.94
N VAL A 406 19.03 -4.93 10.82
CA VAL A 406 19.69 -3.66 11.20
C VAL A 406 20.37 -2.99 10.01
N GLN A 407 21.02 -3.77 9.14
CA GLN A 407 21.69 -3.26 7.93
C GLN A 407 20.79 -3.46 6.72
N ASP A 408 20.51 -2.37 6.01
CA ASP A 408 19.77 -2.43 4.75
C ASP A 408 20.60 -3.15 3.69
N SER A 409 19.96 -4.11 3.01
CA SER A 409 20.53 -4.74 1.82
C SER A 409 19.41 -5.24 0.92
N ILE A 410 19.71 -5.36 -0.38
CA ILE A 410 18.73 -5.84 -1.37
C ILE A 410 18.22 -7.24 -1.00
N HIS A 411 19.07 -8.08 -0.41
CA HIS A 411 18.71 -9.42 0.03
C HIS A 411 17.75 -9.38 1.21
N THR A 412 18.07 -8.59 2.23
CA THR A 412 17.20 -8.40 3.40
C THR A 412 15.84 -7.82 3.01
N ALA A 413 15.82 -6.81 2.14
CA ALA A 413 14.59 -6.18 1.65
C ALA A 413 13.68 -7.18 0.90
N LYS A 414 14.25 -8.10 0.12
CA LYS A 414 13.50 -9.18 -0.52
C LYS A 414 12.85 -10.13 0.50
N VAL A 415 13.53 -10.43 1.62
CA VAL A 415 12.96 -11.25 2.70
C VAL A 415 11.82 -10.52 3.41
N ILE A 416 11.94 -9.21 3.63
CA ILE A 416 10.84 -8.40 4.16
C ILE A 416 9.63 -8.48 3.22
N TRP A 417 9.81 -8.27 1.91
CA TRP A 417 8.72 -8.41 0.94
C TRP A 417 8.13 -9.82 0.89
N LEU A 418 8.97 -10.84 1.04
CA LEU A 418 8.53 -12.22 1.17
C LEU A 418 7.58 -12.39 2.37
N GLY A 419 7.93 -11.84 3.54
CA GLY A 419 7.08 -11.86 4.72
C GLY A 419 5.81 -11.03 4.58
N VAL A 420 5.86 -9.88 3.87
CA VAL A 420 4.69 -9.04 3.60
C VAL A 420 3.62 -9.81 2.83
N THR A 421 4.03 -10.66 1.89
CA THR A 421 3.13 -11.48 1.06
C THR A 421 2.66 -12.78 1.72
N GLN A 422 2.94 -12.98 3.01
CA GLN A 422 2.45 -14.13 3.79
C GLN A 422 1.18 -13.76 4.58
N THR A 423 0.92 -14.49 5.66
CA THR A 423 -0.16 -14.24 6.62
C THR A 423 -0.01 -12.87 7.29
N GLU A 424 -1.12 -12.34 7.79
CA GLU A 424 -1.17 -11.05 8.51
C GLU A 424 -0.17 -10.99 9.66
N THR A 425 -0.08 -12.05 10.47
CA THR A 425 0.87 -12.12 11.61
C THR A 425 2.33 -12.04 11.17
N ILE A 426 2.71 -12.72 10.07
CA ILE A 426 4.08 -12.65 9.53
C ILE A 426 4.34 -11.24 8.99
N ARG A 427 3.38 -10.68 8.23
CA ARG A 427 3.47 -9.35 7.63
C ARG A 427 3.68 -8.27 8.68
N ASP A 428 2.85 -8.25 9.72
CA ASP A 428 2.94 -7.25 10.78
C ASP A 428 4.27 -7.35 11.52
N TYR A 429 4.71 -8.58 11.78
CA TYR A 429 6.00 -8.82 12.41
C TYR A 429 7.16 -8.29 11.55
N VAL A 430 7.27 -8.69 10.28
CA VAL A 430 8.40 -8.24 9.44
C VAL A 430 8.38 -6.74 9.18
N LEU A 431 7.21 -6.11 9.06
CA LEU A 431 7.12 -4.65 8.95
C LEU A 431 7.56 -3.97 10.25
N SER A 432 7.19 -4.52 11.41
CA SER A 432 7.58 -3.96 12.71
C SER A 432 9.09 -4.00 12.96
N THR A 433 9.81 -4.98 12.40
CA THR A 433 11.26 -5.14 12.60
C THR A 433 12.11 -4.25 11.71
N VAL A 434 11.55 -3.69 10.62
CA VAL A 434 12.29 -2.78 9.74
C VAL A 434 12.65 -1.49 10.52
N PRO A 435 13.92 -1.04 10.55
CA PRO A 435 14.30 0.25 11.14
C PRO A 435 13.64 1.45 10.46
N ASN A 436 13.35 2.52 11.22
CA ASN A 436 12.79 3.76 10.66
C ASN A 436 13.91 4.69 10.13
N THR A 437 14.54 4.33 9.00
CA THR A 437 15.56 5.12 8.32
C THR A 437 15.23 5.34 6.83
N GLY A 438 15.74 6.43 6.24
CA GLY A 438 15.54 6.73 4.81
C GLY A 438 16.20 5.72 3.87
N ASP A 439 17.30 5.07 4.28
CA ASP A 439 17.94 4.00 3.51
C ASP A 439 16.99 2.80 3.31
N TRP A 440 16.23 2.46 4.36
CA TRP A 440 15.22 1.40 4.31
C TRP A 440 14.02 1.76 3.43
N GLU A 441 13.54 3.00 3.48
CA GLU A 441 12.52 3.48 2.55
C GLU A 441 13.00 3.33 1.10
N GLN A 442 14.23 3.79 0.81
CA GLN A 442 14.77 3.78 -0.53
C GLN A 442 14.97 2.35 -1.06
N ILE A 443 15.48 1.43 -0.25
CA ILE A 443 15.74 0.06 -0.68
C ILE A 443 14.45 -0.73 -0.88
N LEU A 444 13.47 -0.60 0.01
CA LEU A 444 12.17 -1.26 -0.13
C LEU A 444 11.43 -0.76 -1.37
N SER A 445 11.52 0.55 -1.65
CA SER A 445 10.98 1.16 -2.87
C SER A 445 11.59 0.55 -4.13
N LYS A 446 12.92 0.34 -4.13
CA LYS A 446 13.65 -0.26 -5.27
C LYS A 446 13.40 -1.75 -5.45
N THR A 447 13.09 -2.47 -4.36
CA THR A 447 12.92 -3.93 -4.39
C THR A 447 11.47 -4.39 -4.34
N ILE A 448 10.51 -3.47 -4.44
CA ILE A 448 9.09 -3.79 -4.38
C ILE A 448 8.71 -4.85 -5.44
N PRO A 449 7.85 -5.83 -5.10
CA PRO A 449 7.32 -6.78 -6.08
C PRO A 449 6.55 -6.09 -7.20
N ARG A 450 6.44 -6.75 -8.35
CA ARG A 450 5.71 -6.19 -9.52
C ARG A 450 4.21 -6.00 -9.28
N SER A 451 3.65 -6.70 -8.30
CA SER A 451 2.24 -6.65 -7.92
C SER A 451 2.09 -7.02 -6.45
N LEU A 452 1.16 -6.36 -5.77
CA LEU A 452 0.75 -6.68 -4.41
C LEU A 452 -0.77 -6.84 -4.36
N LEU A 453 -1.26 -7.71 -3.48
CA LEU A 453 -2.68 -7.77 -3.15
C LEU A 453 -3.09 -6.51 -2.38
N ILE A 454 -4.37 -6.12 -2.50
CA ILE A 454 -4.91 -4.92 -1.84
C ILE A 454 -4.63 -4.94 -0.33
N ILE A 455 -4.83 -6.08 0.33
CA ILE A 455 -4.60 -6.21 1.78
C ILE A 455 -3.13 -6.03 2.17
N GLU A 456 -2.20 -6.47 1.33
CA GLU A 456 -0.75 -6.32 1.53
C GLU A 456 -0.37 -4.85 1.36
N ALA A 457 -0.87 -4.21 0.30
CA ALA A 457 -0.65 -2.81 0.00
C ALA A 457 -1.24 -1.89 1.08
N ASP A 458 -2.43 -2.18 1.61
CA ASP A 458 -3.05 -1.40 2.68
C ASP A 458 -2.24 -1.49 3.98
N SER A 459 -1.65 -2.65 4.28
CA SER A 459 -0.75 -2.84 5.43
C SER A 459 0.53 -2.02 5.28
N VAL A 460 1.15 -2.06 4.09
CA VAL A 460 2.39 -1.35 3.77
C VAL A 460 2.16 0.17 3.72
N THR A 461 1.08 0.64 3.09
CA THR A 461 0.75 2.08 3.06
C THR A 461 0.46 2.62 4.45
N SER A 462 -0.27 1.88 5.29
CA SER A 462 -0.47 2.24 6.71
C SER A 462 0.85 2.31 7.48
N PHE A 463 1.77 1.38 7.19
CA PHE A 463 3.12 1.39 7.73
C PHE A 463 3.93 2.61 7.27
N CYS A 464 3.84 2.98 6.00
CA CYS A 464 4.50 4.16 5.44
C CYS A 464 4.01 5.47 6.08
N VAL A 465 2.70 5.63 6.24
CA VAL A 465 2.10 6.84 6.86
C VAL A 465 2.61 7.05 8.29
N ARG A 466 2.76 5.97 9.08
CA ARG A 466 3.28 6.07 10.46
C ARG A 466 4.75 6.49 10.54
N ARG A 467 5.47 6.47 9.42
CA ARG A 467 6.92 6.71 9.34
C ARG A 467 7.29 7.86 8.41
N ASP A 468 6.30 8.54 7.84
CA ASP A 468 6.48 9.57 6.82
C ASP A 468 7.25 9.07 5.57
N TRP A 469 7.07 7.80 5.19
CA TRP A 469 7.75 7.15 4.05
C TRP A 469 6.94 7.26 2.75
N TRP A 470 6.92 8.46 2.18
CA TRP A 470 6.07 8.81 1.04
C TRP A 470 6.55 8.25 -0.30
N ASP A 471 7.84 7.98 -0.48
CA ASP A 471 8.36 7.36 -1.71
C ASP A 471 7.97 5.88 -1.77
N LEU A 472 8.10 5.15 -0.65
CA LEU A 472 7.64 3.77 -0.58
C LEU A 472 6.13 3.67 -0.70
N PHE A 473 5.38 4.62 -0.10
CA PHE A 473 3.93 4.70 -0.28
C PHE A 473 3.57 4.78 -1.77
N ALA A 474 4.22 5.67 -2.52
CA ALA A 474 3.96 5.88 -3.94
C ALA A 474 4.24 4.63 -4.78
N GLU A 475 5.34 3.93 -4.53
CA GLU A 475 5.63 2.65 -5.20
C GLU A 475 4.61 1.58 -4.83
N THR A 476 4.19 1.53 -3.58
CA THR A 476 3.22 0.54 -3.08
C THR A 476 1.87 0.70 -3.76
N VAL A 477 1.32 1.92 -3.78
CA VAL A 477 0.05 2.16 -4.47
C VAL A 477 0.19 1.96 -5.98
N ALA A 478 1.37 2.25 -6.54
CA ALA A 478 1.64 2.08 -7.94
C ALA A 478 1.54 0.61 -8.41
N VAL A 479 2.03 -0.35 -7.62
CA VAL A 479 2.01 -1.77 -7.99
C VAL A 479 0.71 -2.48 -7.61
N ALA A 480 -0.06 -1.93 -6.68
CA ALA A 480 -1.26 -2.56 -6.14
C ALA A 480 -2.57 -2.08 -6.80
N PHE A 481 -2.62 -0.84 -7.29
CA PHE A 481 -3.86 -0.23 -7.81
C PHE A 481 -3.74 0.24 -9.25
N LYS A 482 -4.90 0.46 -9.89
CA LYS A 482 -4.97 1.12 -11.20
C LYS A 482 -4.42 2.56 -11.11
N PRO A 483 -3.85 3.13 -12.19
CA PRO A 483 -3.17 4.43 -12.15
C PRO A 483 -3.97 5.56 -11.48
N VAL A 484 -5.25 5.71 -11.81
CA VAL A 484 -6.14 6.73 -11.23
C VAL A 484 -6.31 6.56 -9.71
N GLU A 485 -6.57 5.34 -9.26
CA GLU A 485 -6.76 5.05 -7.83
C GLU A 485 -5.45 5.17 -7.04
N ALA A 486 -4.33 4.76 -7.63
CA ALA A 486 -3.00 4.94 -7.03
C ALA A 486 -2.71 6.43 -6.80
N LEU A 487 -2.99 7.27 -7.79
CA LEU A 487 -2.82 8.72 -7.69
C LEU A 487 -3.74 9.34 -6.63
N ARG A 488 -5.02 8.94 -6.61
CA ARG A 488 -6.00 9.39 -5.60
C ARG A 488 -5.50 9.12 -4.18
N ARG A 489 -5.04 7.90 -3.93
CA ARG A 489 -4.52 7.50 -2.62
C ARG A 489 -3.28 8.30 -2.23
N GLN A 490 -2.37 8.55 -3.17
CA GLN A 490 -1.19 9.40 -2.91
C GLN A 490 -1.60 10.82 -2.50
N VAL A 491 -2.49 11.45 -3.28
CA VAL A 491 -2.91 12.84 -3.05
C VAL A 491 -3.64 12.98 -1.71
N GLU A 492 -4.53 12.04 -1.37
CA GLU A 492 -5.24 12.10 -0.09
C GLU A 492 -4.30 11.87 1.10
N ALA A 493 -3.31 10.98 0.96
CA ALA A 493 -2.32 10.74 2.01
C ALA A 493 -1.39 11.95 2.23
N GLU A 494 -0.94 12.60 1.15
CA GLU A 494 -0.05 13.78 1.22
C GLU A 494 -0.77 15.07 1.60
N LYS A 495 -2.11 15.09 1.59
CA LYS A 495 -2.92 16.28 1.93
C LYS A 495 -2.57 16.87 3.29
N GLN A 496 -2.17 16.02 4.24
CA GLN A 496 -1.75 16.42 5.59
C GLN A 496 -0.39 17.15 5.61
N LEU A 497 0.44 16.94 4.59
CA LEU A 497 1.79 17.52 4.50
C LEU A 497 1.78 18.97 4.00
N ASN A 498 0.66 19.45 3.46
CA ASN A 498 0.51 20.79 2.89
C ASN A 498 1.60 21.15 1.85
N ILE A 499 1.99 20.17 1.03
CA ILE A 499 3.01 20.34 -0.02
C ILE A 499 2.33 20.77 -1.31
N SER A 500 2.81 21.84 -1.95
CA SER A 500 2.21 22.33 -3.20
C SER A 500 2.66 21.56 -4.45
N ILE A 501 3.88 21.01 -4.45
CA ILE A 501 4.45 20.24 -5.57
C ILE A 501 5.04 18.95 -5.03
N SER A 502 4.44 17.82 -5.40
CA SER A 502 4.90 16.49 -5.02
C SER A 502 5.58 15.79 -6.21
N PRO A 503 6.89 15.50 -6.12
CA PRO A 503 7.57 14.62 -7.06
C PRO A 503 6.94 13.23 -7.20
N ARG A 504 6.30 12.69 -6.16
CA ARG A 504 5.62 11.37 -6.20
C ARG A 504 4.36 11.43 -7.02
N VAL A 505 3.54 12.47 -6.84
CA VAL A 505 2.40 12.78 -7.73
C VAL A 505 2.88 12.90 -9.18
N GLY A 506 3.95 13.67 -9.42
CA GLY A 506 4.52 13.82 -10.77
C GLY A 506 5.02 12.50 -11.38
N LYS A 507 5.49 11.55 -10.57
CA LYS A 507 5.86 10.21 -11.01
C LYS A 507 4.64 9.36 -11.37
N LEU A 508 3.60 9.37 -10.55
CA LEU A 508 2.38 8.59 -10.77
C LEU A 508 1.58 9.09 -11.98
N VAL A 509 1.54 10.40 -12.21
CA VAL A 509 0.88 11.02 -13.38
C VAL A 509 1.39 10.44 -14.71
N LYS A 510 2.67 10.09 -14.82
CA LYS A 510 3.26 9.50 -16.05
C LYS A 510 2.64 8.15 -16.45
N ARG A 511 1.82 7.55 -15.60
CA ARG A 511 1.13 6.27 -15.84
C ARG A 511 -0.33 6.44 -16.26
N LEU A 512 -0.86 7.66 -16.22
CA LEU A 512 -2.22 7.98 -16.65
C LEU A 512 -2.22 8.32 -18.15
N SER A 513 -3.34 8.07 -18.80
CA SER A 513 -3.65 8.72 -20.08
C SER A 513 -4.00 10.19 -19.88
N ASP A 514 -3.92 10.97 -20.95
CA ASP A 514 -4.25 12.40 -20.95
C ASP A 514 -5.67 12.67 -20.42
N SER A 515 -6.66 11.86 -20.84
CA SER A 515 -8.05 11.99 -20.36
C SER A 515 -8.19 11.64 -18.88
N GLU A 516 -7.55 10.56 -18.43
CA GLU A 516 -7.58 10.17 -17.02
C GLU A 516 -6.95 11.23 -16.11
N LEU A 517 -5.86 11.90 -16.56
CA LEU A 517 -5.23 12.98 -15.84
C LEU A 517 -6.17 14.19 -15.69
N VAL A 518 -6.88 14.55 -16.75
CA VAL A 518 -7.83 15.66 -16.72
C VAL A 518 -8.99 15.35 -15.78
N ASP A 519 -9.59 14.16 -15.90
CA ASP A 519 -10.71 13.74 -15.05
C ASP A 519 -10.33 13.75 -13.56
N ILE A 520 -9.18 13.17 -13.20
CA ILE A 520 -8.76 13.11 -11.80
C ILE A 520 -8.30 14.47 -11.26
N ALA A 521 -7.75 15.35 -12.11
CA ALA A 521 -7.39 16.71 -11.72
C ALA A 521 -8.64 17.54 -11.38
N VAL A 522 -9.70 17.39 -12.19
CA VAL A 522 -11.01 18.02 -11.96
C VAL A 522 -11.63 17.55 -10.65
N GLU A 523 -11.55 16.25 -10.38
CA GLU A 523 -12.12 15.64 -9.19
C GLU A 523 -11.39 16.03 -7.89
N LEU A 524 -10.06 15.91 -7.87
CA LEU A 524 -9.27 16.12 -6.65
C LEU A 524 -8.95 17.59 -6.38
N THR A 525 -9.06 18.46 -7.39
CA THR A 525 -8.76 19.90 -7.30
C THR A 525 -7.34 20.22 -6.78
N HIS A 526 -6.40 19.29 -6.94
CA HIS A 526 -5.02 19.44 -6.50
C HIS A 526 -4.24 20.36 -7.47
N ASN A 527 -3.61 21.43 -6.96
CA ASN A 527 -2.98 22.48 -7.79
C ASN A 527 -2.01 21.93 -8.85
N GLN A 528 -1.07 21.06 -8.47
CA GLN A 528 -0.13 20.45 -9.42
C GLN A 528 -0.83 19.61 -10.49
N LEU A 529 -1.96 18.95 -10.16
CA LEU A 529 -2.71 18.17 -11.13
C LEU A 529 -3.46 19.07 -12.10
N LEU A 530 -4.06 20.16 -11.62
CA LEU A 530 -4.71 21.17 -12.47
C LEU A 530 -3.72 21.80 -13.46
N GLU A 531 -2.50 22.08 -13.00
CA GLU A 531 -1.43 22.61 -13.86
C GLU A 531 -1.03 21.60 -14.94
N LEU A 532 -0.72 20.35 -14.56
CA LEU A 532 -0.35 19.29 -15.50
C LEU A 532 -1.48 18.96 -16.49
N ALA A 533 -2.73 18.90 -16.03
CA ALA A 533 -3.91 18.72 -16.89
C ALA A 533 -4.06 19.89 -17.87
N GLY A 534 -3.81 21.12 -17.41
CA GLY A 534 -3.77 22.31 -18.25
C GLY A 534 -2.71 22.24 -19.36
N GLU A 535 -1.50 21.76 -19.05
CA GLU A 535 -0.46 21.55 -20.07
C GLU A 535 -0.88 20.52 -21.12
N VAL A 536 -1.51 19.42 -20.67
CA VAL A 536 -2.03 18.37 -21.55
C VAL A 536 -3.12 18.92 -22.47
N CYS A 537 -4.11 19.62 -21.92
CA CYS A 537 -5.14 20.31 -22.72
C CYS A 537 -4.54 21.36 -23.66
N GLY A 538 -3.41 21.99 -23.29
CA GLY A 538 -2.70 22.93 -24.15
C GLY A 538 -2.06 22.26 -25.37
N ARG A 539 -1.56 21.03 -25.22
CA ARG A 539 -0.95 20.23 -26.30
C ARG A 539 -2.00 19.49 -27.14
N ASP A 540 -3.05 18.98 -26.52
CA ASP A 540 -4.20 18.36 -27.17
C ASP A 540 -5.51 19.02 -26.71
N PRO A 541 -5.96 20.09 -27.40
CA PRO A 541 -7.17 20.80 -27.03
C PRO A 541 -8.45 19.95 -27.02
N LYS A 542 -8.47 18.76 -27.64
CA LYS A 542 -9.64 17.87 -27.61
C LYS A 542 -10.00 17.41 -26.18
N GLN A 543 -9.04 17.43 -25.26
CA GLN A 543 -9.29 17.09 -23.86
C GLN A 543 -10.21 18.10 -23.14
N LEU A 544 -10.48 19.27 -23.74
CA LEU A 544 -11.42 20.28 -23.21
C LEU A 544 -12.87 20.06 -23.68
N LEU A 545 -13.15 19.06 -24.53
CA LEU A 545 -14.52 18.78 -24.98
C LEU A 545 -15.54 18.57 -23.84
N PRO A 546 -15.22 17.90 -22.71
CA PRO A 546 -16.14 17.73 -21.59
C PRO A 546 -16.12 18.90 -20.58
N MET A 547 -15.44 20.00 -20.90
CA MET A 547 -15.25 21.12 -19.97
C MET A 547 -16.58 21.73 -19.52
N ASP A 548 -16.76 21.82 -18.20
CA ASP A 548 -17.82 22.60 -17.56
C ASP A 548 -17.24 23.91 -17.01
N VAL A 549 -17.58 25.03 -17.65
CA VAL A 549 -17.10 26.37 -17.30
C VAL A 549 -17.57 26.81 -15.90
N HIS A 550 -18.65 26.24 -15.36
CA HIS A 550 -19.11 26.57 -14.01
C HIS A 550 -18.17 26.00 -12.92
N MET A 551 -17.41 24.95 -13.22
CA MET A 551 -16.46 24.37 -12.27
C MET A 551 -15.13 25.13 -12.25
N GLN A 552 -14.64 25.46 -11.05
CA GLN A 552 -13.38 26.19 -10.89
C GLN A 552 -12.18 25.40 -11.42
N SER A 553 -12.13 24.09 -11.19
CA SER A 553 -11.05 23.22 -11.67
C SER A 553 -10.91 23.27 -13.19
N TRP A 554 -12.03 23.19 -13.92
CA TRP A 554 -12.05 23.35 -15.37
C TRP A 554 -11.60 24.73 -15.83
N ARG A 555 -12.02 25.81 -15.15
CA ARG A 555 -11.54 27.16 -15.49
C ARG A 555 -10.02 27.29 -15.30
N THR A 556 -9.48 26.70 -14.25
CA THR A 556 -8.02 26.68 -14.02
C THR A 556 -7.28 25.89 -15.11
N ILE A 557 -7.75 24.66 -15.42
CA ILE A 557 -7.19 23.83 -16.51
C ILE A 557 -7.25 24.59 -17.83
N TRP A 558 -8.39 25.19 -18.14
CA TRP A 558 -8.59 25.97 -19.36
C TRP A 558 -7.64 27.18 -19.40
N SER A 559 -7.55 27.95 -18.31
CA SER A 559 -6.62 29.09 -18.21
C SER A 559 -5.17 28.69 -18.47
N VAL A 560 -4.70 27.56 -17.93
CA VAL A 560 -3.35 27.04 -18.19
C VAL A 560 -3.22 26.58 -19.64
N SER A 561 -4.20 25.86 -20.20
CA SER A 561 -4.14 25.41 -21.60
C SER A 561 -3.98 26.56 -22.60
N LEU A 562 -4.57 27.72 -22.30
CA LEU A 562 -4.52 28.92 -23.13
C LEU A 562 -3.13 29.57 -23.19
N THR A 563 -2.25 29.30 -22.23
CA THR A 563 -0.86 29.78 -22.30
C THR A 563 -0.05 29.03 -23.36
N TYR A 564 -0.50 27.83 -23.77
CA TYR A 564 0.12 27.03 -24.83
C TYR A 564 -0.51 27.29 -26.20
N THR A 565 -1.84 27.34 -26.27
CA THR A 565 -2.55 27.49 -27.56
C THR A 565 -2.62 28.92 -28.05
N ASN A 566 -2.57 29.90 -27.13
CA ASN A 566 -2.79 31.32 -27.41
C ASN A 566 -4.09 31.60 -28.20
N SER A 567 -5.11 30.75 -28.02
CA SER A 567 -6.38 30.81 -28.76
C SER A 567 -7.55 30.50 -27.84
N ILE A 568 -8.44 31.49 -27.64
CA ILE A 568 -9.58 31.37 -26.71
C ILE A 568 -10.59 30.29 -27.12
N THR A 569 -10.62 29.91 -28.40
CA THR A 569 -11.56 28.91 -28.93
C THR A 569 -10.96 27.52 -29.03
N ALA A 570 -9.68 27.33 -28.71
CA ALA A 570 -9.01 26.04 -28.84
C ALA A 570 -9.67 25.00 -27.92
N GLY A 571 -10.11 23.88 -28.50
CA GLY A 571 -10.69 22.76 -27.74
C GLY A 571 -12.16 22.90 -27.35
N LEU A 572 -12.78 24.07 -27.59
CA LEU A 572 -14.17 24.32 -27.24
C LEU A 572 -15.11 23.82 -28.35
N SER A 573 -16.11 23.04 -27.97
CA SER A 573 -17.18 22.58 -28.87
C SER A 573 -18.13 23.71 -29.26
N ASN A 574 -18.52 24.55 -28.29
CA ASN A 574 -19.31 25.77 -28.51
C ASN A 574 -18.63 26.99 -27.87
N PRO A 575 -17.67 27.63 -28.58
CA PRO A 575 -16.90 28.72 -28.00
C PRO A 575 -17.74 29.92 -27.53
N LYS A 576 -18.81 30.27 -28.27
CA LYS A 576 -19.68 31.41 -27.91
C LYS A 576 -20.35 31.19 -26.56
N GLU A 577 -20.94 30.00 -26.38
CA GLU A 577 -21.61 29.64 -25.13
C GLU A 577 -20.61 29.57 -23.98
N ALA A 578 -19.51 28.84 -24.12
CA ALA A 578 -18.51 28.68 -23.07
C ALA A 578 -17.92 30.03 -22.61
N ILE A 579 -17.61 30.92 -23.55
CA ILE A 579 -17.09 32.27 -23.25
C ILE A 579 -18.17 33.13 -22.59
N SER A 580 -19.42 33.07 -23.06
CA SER A 580 -20.53 33.77 -22.40
C SER A 580 -20.72 33.30 -20.96
N THR A 581 -20.68 31.99 -20.73
CA THR A 581 -20.76 31.39 -19.38
C THR A 581 -19.60 31.86 -18.51
N PHE A 582 -18.37 31.91 -19.03
CA PHE A 582 -17.22 32.42 -18.28
C PHE A 582 -17.40 33.88 -17.86
N LEU A 583 -17.91 34.74 -18.75
CA LEU A 583 -18.19 36.14 -18.46
C LEU A 583 -19.36 36.31 -17.47
N THR A 584 -20.37 35.45 -17.54
CA THR A 584 -21.44 35.37 -16.54
C THR A 584 -20.88 34.95 -15.17
N GLU A 585 -19.99 33.94 -15.12
CA GLU A 585 -19.30 33.53 -13.89
C GLU A 585 -18.39 34.64 -13.32
N LEU A 586 -17.78 35.47 -14.17
CA LEU A 586 -17.06 36.67 -13.78
C LEU A 586 -17.99 37.69 -13.11
N ALA A 587 -19.19 37.91 -13.67
CA ALA A 587 -20.19 38.81 -13.11
C ALA A 587 -20.57 38.39 -11.68
N TYR A 588 -20.76 37.09 -11.46
CA TYR A 588 -21.04 36.51 -10.14
C TYR A 588 -19.81 36.43 -9.21
N GLY A 589 -18.63 36.85 -9.67
CA GLY A 589 -17.39 36.87 -8.88
C GLY A 589 -16.73 35.50 -8.69
N ARG A 590 -17.15 34.48 -9.46
CA ARG A 590 -16.67 33.08 -9.41
C ARG A 590 -15.56 32.80 -10.42
N ALA A 591 -15.45 33.57 -11.50
CA ALA A 591 -14.32 33.54 -12.42
C ALA A 591 -13.38 34.75 -12.18
N ARG A 592 -12.06 34.51 -12.20
CA ARG A 592 -11.02 35.56 -12.02
C ARG A 592 -9.77 35.32 -12.87
N ASP A 593 -9.78 34.28 -13.69
CA ASP A 593 -8.63 33.80 -14.44
C ASP A 593 -8.20 34.85 -15.49
N SER A 594 -6.96 35.31 -15.42
CA SER A 594 -6.48 36.42 -16.25
C SER A 594 -6.31 36.03 -17.72
N GLN A 595 -5.83 34.81 -18.00
CA GLN A 595 -5.49 34.38 -19.35
C GLN A 595 -6.73 34.31 -20.27
N PRO A 596 -7.87 33.70 -19.88
CA PRO A 596 -9.09 33.76 -20.69
C PRO A 596 -9.53 35.21 -20.93
N LEU A 597 -9.51 36.08 -19.91
CA LEU A 597 -9.95 37.47 -20.06
C LEU A 597 -9.10 38.26 -21.06
N GLU A 598 -7.78 38.08 -21.03
CA GLU A 598 -6.88 38.75 -21.98
C GLU A 598 -7.14 38.33 -23.43
N LEU A 599 -7.36 37.03 -23.66
CA LEU A 599 -7.65 36.50 -25.00
C LEU A 599 -9.06 36.87 -25.47
N ILE A 600 -10.06 36.88 -24.57
CA ILE A 600 -11.41 37.39 -24.89
C ILE A 600 -11.29 38.84 -25.34
N ALA A 601 -10.60 39.69 -24.57
CA ALA A 601 -10.40 41.10 -24.89
C ALA A 601 -9.71 41.36 -26.24
N ALA A 602 -8.89 40.40 -26.71
CA ALA A 602 -8.18 40.47 -27.98
C ALA A 602 -8.95 39.84 -29.16
N SER A 603 -10.17 39.35 -28.93
CA SER A 603 -10.97 38.61 -29.91
C SER A 603 -12.33 39.29 -30.18
N THR A 604 -13.11 38.73 -31.09
CA THR A 604 -14.50 39.16 -31.34
C THR A 604 -15.42 38.93 -30.14
N TYR A 605 -15.05 38.06 -29.20
CA TYR A 605 -15.82 37.79 -27.98
C TYR A 605 -15.72 38.92 -26.93
N ALA A 606 -14.90 39.94 -27.17
CA ALA A 606 -14.91 41.17 -26.36
C ALA A 606 -16.22 41.96 -26.50
N ASN A 607 -16.99 41.70 -27.57
CA ASN A 607 -18.35 42.20 -27.68
C ASN A 607 -19.26 41.44 -26.71
N ILE A 608 -19.76 42.16 -25.70
CA ILE A 608 -20.70 41.58 -24.72
C ILE A 608 -22.10 42.17 -24.81
N LEU A 609 -22.46 42.81 -25.93
CA LEU A 609 -23.74 43.50 -26.11
C LEU A 609 -24.95 42.59 -25.83
N ASP A 610 -24.88 41.32 -26.21
CA ASP A 610 -25.98 40.36 -26.01
C ASP A 610 -26.08 39.81 -24.58
N LEU A 611 -25.10 40.07 -23.71
CA LEU A 611 -25.09 39.51 -22.35
C LEU A 611 -26.08 40.28 -21.44
N PRO A 612 -26.88 39.60 -20.61
CA PRO A 612 -27.75 40.28 -19.64
C PRO A 612 -26.98 41.01 -18.53
N GLU A 613 -25.84 40.47 -18.09
CA GLU A 613 -25.10 40.95 -16.90
C GLU A 613 -24.03 42.03 -17.19
N ARG A 614 -24.05 42.66 -18.38
CA ARG A 614 -23.04 43.66 -18.82
C ARG A 614 -22.68 44.69 -17.76
N THR A 615 -23.69 45.27 -17.11
CA THR A 615 -23.50 46.31 -16.08
C THR A 615 -22.64 45.81 -14.91
N ILE A 616 -22.75 44.54 -14.54
CA ILE A 616 -21.93 43.91 -13.50
C ILE A 616 -20.54 43.57 -14.05
N ILE A 617 -20.47 43.04 -15.27
CA ILE A 617 -19.22 42.68 -15.94
C ILE A 617 -18.27 43.88 -16.04
N TRP A 618 -18.77 45.06 -16.40
CA TRP A 618 -17.97 46.30 -16.47
C TRP A 618 -17.18 46.58 -15.19
N ASN A 619 -17.80 46.35 -14.03
CA ASN A 619 -17.21 46.60 -12.72
C ASN A 619 -16.27 45.48 -12.24
N ARG A 620 -16.30 44.31 -12.90
CA ARG A 620 -15.47 43.14 -12.58
C ARG A 620 -14.28 42.98 -13.51
N LEU A 621 -14.33 43.59 -14.69
CA LEU A 621 -13.25 43.54 -15.67
C LEU A 621 -11.99 44.26 -15.12
N PRO A 622 -10.79 43.69 -15.36
CA PRO A 622 -9.55 44.38 -15.05
C PRO A 622 -9.46 45.73 -15.78
N PRO A 623 -9.01 46.82 -15.10
CA PRO A 623 -8.95 48.16 -15.70
C PRO A 623 -8.16 48.24 -17.02
N LYS A 624 -7.13 47.38 -17.17
CA LYS A 624 -6.30 47.27 -18.38
C LYS A 624 -7.08 46.74 -19.60
N LEU A 625 -8.08 45.89 -19.37
CA LEU A 625 -8.85 45.22 -20.43
C LEU A 625 -10.15 45.94 -20.76
N LEU A 626 -10.70 46.69 -19.81
CA LEU A 626 -11.96 47.43 -19.93
C LEU A 626 -12.05 48.28 -21.21
N PRO A 627 -11.04 49.07 -21.62
CA PRO A 627 -11.13 49.89 -22.83
C PRO A 627 -11.38 49.08 -24.11
N LYS A 628 -10.83 47.86 -24.20
CA LYS A 628 -11.01 46.98 -25.37
C LYS A 628 -12.44 46.45 -25.44
N PHE A 629 -12.95 45.91 -24.32
CA PHE A 629 -14.34 45.43 -24.27
C PHE A 629 -15.34 46.55 -24.57
N VAL A 630 -15.13 47.74 -23.98
CA VAL A 630 -15.98 48.92 -24.20
C VAL A 630 -15.95 49.33 -25.68
N ALA A 631 -14.77 49.38 -26.31
CA ALA A 631 -14.65 49.74 -27.72
C ALA A 631 -15.34 48.72 -28.64
N THR A 632 -15.09 47.41 -28.45
CA THR A 632 -15.68 46.36 -29.30
C THR A 632 -17.20 46.27 -29.11
N THR A 633 -17.69 46.42 -27.88
CA THR A 633 -19.13 46.42 -27.59
C THR A 633 -19.81 47.68 -28.15
N LEU A 634 -19.15 48.83 -28.09
CA LEU A 634 -19.65 50.07 -28.69
C LEU A 634 -19.72 49.97 -30.22
N ASP A 635 -18.70 49.41 -30.87
CA ASP A 635 -18.71 49.19 -32.32
C ASP A 635 -19.90 48.28 -32.72
N ALA A 636 -20.18 47.20 -31.96
CA ALA A 636 -21.35 46.34 -32.19
C ALA A 636 -22.70 47.05 -31.94
N LEU A 637 -22.78 47.87 -30.88
CA LEU A 637 -23.97 48.68 -30.59
C LEU A 637 -24.28 49.65 -31.74
N VAL A 638 -23.24 50.26 -32.33
CA VAL A 638 -23.39 51.14 -33.49
C VAL A 638 -23.95 50.37 -34.68
N GLU A 639 -23.48 49.15 -34.95
CA GLU A 639 -24.04 48.31 -36.00
C GLU A 639 -25.51 47.98 -35.77
N GLU A 640 -25.92 47.65 -34.54
CA GLU A 640 -27.34 47.40 -34.21
C GLU A 640 -28.23 48.65 -34.36
N ILE A 641 -27.71 49.82 -34.00
CA ILE A 641 -28.39 51.11 -34.20
C ILE A 641 -28.58 51.38 -35.69
N LEU A 642 -27.52 51.20 -36.50
CA LEU A 642 -27.58 51.41 -37.95
C LEU A 642 -28.50 50.41 -38.65
N ALA A 643 -28.61 49.19 -38.13
CA ALA A 643 -29.56 48.19 -38.60
C ALA A 643 -31.00 48.45 -38.12
N GLY A 644 -31.23 49.45 -37.25
CA GLY A 644 -32.54 49.75 -36.68
C GLY A 644 -33.06 48.68 -35.71
N LYS A 645 -32.17 47.87 -35.14
CA LYS A 645 -32.51 46.74 -34.27
C LYS A 645 -32.38 47.05 -32.78
N TRP A 646 -31.61 48.09 -32.44
CA TRP A 646 -31.38 48.46 -31.04
C TRP A 646 -32.64 48.97 -30.34
N THR A 647 -32.98 48.37 -29.21
CA THR A 647 -34.11 48.78 -28.34
C THR A 647 -33.75 48.82 -26.85
N GLY A 648 -32.48 48.59 -26.50
CA GLY A 648 -32.00 48.44 -25.13
C GLY A 648 -31.61 49.75 -24.43
N THR A 649 -31.22 49.62 -23.16
CA THR A 649 -30.60 50.71 -22.38
C THR A 649 -29.09 50.70 -22.55
N ILE A 650 -28.48 51.89 -22.60
CA ILE A 650 -27.04 52.05 -22.84
C ILE A 650 -26.37 52.48 -21.53
N GLU A 651 -25.35 51.73 -21.12
CA GLU A 651 -24.63 51.97 -19.89
C GLU A 651 -23.76 53.25 -19.99
N PRO A 652 -23.55 53.99 -18.88
CA PRO A 652 -22.78 55.24 -18.88
C PRO A 652 -21.38 55.11 -19.49
N ILE A 653 -20.72 53.96 -19.30
CA ILE A 653 -19.37 53.71 -19.81
C ILE A 653 -19.31 53.66 -21.35
N LEU A 654 -20.34 53.12 -22.01
CA LEU A 654 -20.46 53.12 -23.47
C LEU A 654 -20.74 54.53 -23.98
N MET A 655 -21.60 55.29 -23.28
CA MET A 655 -21.89 56.69 -23.60
C MET A 655 -20.65 57.58 -23.49
N GLU A 656 -19.84 57.38 -22.47
CA GLU A 656 -18.58 58.11 -22.28
C GLU A 656 -17.60 57.82 -23.42
N LYS A 657 -17.41 56.54 -23.78
CA LYS A 657 -16.55 56.18 -24.93
C LYS A 657 -17.11 56.72 -26.24
N ALA A 658 -18.42 56.68 -26.45
CA ALA A 658 -19.06 57.23 -27.66
C ALA A 658 -18.82 58.74 -27.82
N ARG A 659 -18.68 59.47 -26.71
CA ARG A 659 -18.36 60.91 -26.69
C ARG A 659 -16.87 61.22 -26.79
N SER A 660 -16.01 60.19 -26.79
CA SER A 660 -14.56 60.39 -26.86
C SER A 660 -14.12 60.90 -28.24
N ILE A 661 -13.09 61.74 -28.23
CA ILE A 661 -12.47 62.32 -29.43
C ILE A 661 -12.07 61.21 -30.43
N GLU A 662 -11.48 60.14 -29.89
CA GLU A 662 -11.01 58.98 -30.65
C GLU A 662 -12.16 58.30 -31.41
N PHE A 663 -13.24 57.98 -30.70
CA PHE A 663 -14.39 57.31 -31.31
C PHE A 663 -15.06 58.20 -32.35
N ILE A 664 -15.37 59.46 -32.00
CA ILE A 664 -16.08 60.38 -32.90
C ILE A 664 -15.25 60.61 -34.17
N GLY A 665 -13.94 60.84 -34.05
CA GLY A 665 -13.06 61.01 -35.19
C GLY A 665 -13.04 59.80 -36.13
N LYS A 666 -12.91 58.58 -35.57
CA LYS A 666 -12.97 57.32 -36.33
C LYS A 666 -14.34 57.14 -37.00
N PHE A 667 -15.42 57.30 -36.24
CA PHE A 667 -16.79 57.09 -36.71
C PHE A 667 -17.16 58.06 -37.84
N LEU A 668 -16.93 59.36 -37.65
CA LEU A 668 -17.21 60.37 -38.67
C LEU A 668 -16.31 60.21 -39.90
N GLY A 669 -15.04 59.82 -39.72
CA GLY A 669 -14.15 59.51 -40.84
C GLY A 669 -14.62 58.32 -41.67
N GLN A 670 -15.14 57.27 -41.04
CA GLN A 670 -15.71 56.10 -41.73
C GLN A 670 -17.05 56.40 -42.39
N LYS A 671 -17.87 57.27 -41.79
CA LYS A 671 -19.23 57.62 -42.25
C LYS A 671 -19.32 59.02 -42.86
N TRP A 672 -18.21 59.51 -43.43
CA TRP A 672 -18.06 60.89 -43.90
C TRP A 672 -19.09 61.30 -44.98
N ASN A 673 -19.57 60.35 -45.78
CA ASN A 673 -20.57 60.55 -46.83
C ASN A 673 -21.93 59.90 -46.52
N GLU A 674 -22.16 59.44 -45.29
CA GLU A 674 -23.39 58.78 -44.85
C GLU A 674 -24.13 59.60 -43.77
N PRO A 675 -24.70 60.78 -44.10
CA PRO A 675 -25.30 61.68 -43.11
C PRO A 675 -26.49 61.06 -42.38
N ALA A 676 -27.23 60.14 -43.04
CA ALA A 676 -28.31 59.40 -42.40
C ALA A 676 -27.79 58.50 -41.25
N ALA A 677 -26.66 57.82 -41.46
CA ALA A 677 -26.03 56.95 -40.47
C ALA A 677 -25.52 57.75 -39.27
N VAL A 678 -24.87 58.88 -39.51
CA VAL A 678 -24.35 59.78 -38.46
C VAL A 678 -25.48 60.30 -37.57
N LEU A 679 -26.58 60.76 -38.16
CA LEU A 679 -27.72 61.23 -37.39
C LEU A 679 -28.41 60.10 -36.61
N SER A 680 -28.54 58.90 -37.18
CA SER A 680 -29.16 57.76 -36.48
C SER A 680 -28.36 57.30 -35.27
N VAL A 681 -27.03 57.30 -35.35
CA VAL A 681 -26.19 57.01 -34.18
C VAL A 681 -26.29 58.12 -33.14
N ASN A 682 -26.29 59.39 -33.55
CA ASN A 682 -26.40 60.52 -32.62
C ASN A 682 -27.76 60.61 -31.92
N ASP A 683 -28.84 60.20 -32.57
CA ASP A 683 -30.18 60.19 -31.96
C ASP A 683 -30.27 59.23 -30.78
N VAL A 684 -29.43 58.19 -30.75
CA VAL A 684 -29.37 57.19 -29.69
C VAL A 684 -28.26 57.49 -28.68
N LEU A 685 -27.04 57.79 -29.15
CA LEU A 685 -25.86 57.97 -28.29
C LEU A 685 -25.64 59.40 -27.82
N HIS A 686 -26.31 60.39 -28.43
CA HIS A 686 -26.11 61.82 -28.16
C HIS A 686 -24.63 62.17 -28.05
N ASN A 687 -23.86 61.74 -29.04
CA ASN A 687 -22.41 61.70 -28.98
C ASN A 687 -21.73 62.85 -29.72
N LEU A 688 -22.43 63.56 -30.61
CA LEU A 688 -21.87 64.68 -31.36
C LEU A 688 -21.84 65.96 -30.51
N SER A 689 -20.90 66.84 -30.86
CA SER A 689 -20.82 68.22 -30.38
C SER A 689 -20.84 69.18 -31.56
N ASP A 690 -21.07 70.47 -31.27
CA ASP A 690 -21.12 71.52 -32.30
C ASP A 690 -19.86 71.52 -33.20
N ASN A 691 -18.67 71.38 -32.62
CA ASN A 691 -17.42 71.40 -33.38
C ASN A 691 -17.30 70.18 -34.33
N TYR A 692 -17.62 68.98 -33.84
CA TYR A 692 -17.55 67.78 -34.67
C TYR A 692 -18.55 67.80 -35.81
N LEU A 693 -19.78 68.26 -35.54
CA LEU A 693 -20.80 68.34 -36.58
C LEU A 693 -20.46 69.45 -37.60
N ARG A 694 -19.95 70.60 -37.16
CA ARG A 694 -19.43 71.65 -38.06
C ARG A 694 -18.40 71.09 -39.03
N ASP A 695 -17.40 70.37 -38.53
CA ASP A 695 -16.32 69.82 -39.36
C ASP A 695 -16.86 68.74 -40.31
N TYR A 696 -17.80 67.93 -39.86
CA TYR A 696 -18.51 66.97 -40.72
C TYR A 696 -19.29 67.67 -41.85
N ILE A 697 -20.09 68.70 -41.52
CA ILE A 697 -20.87 69.49 -42.49
C ILE A 697 -19.96 70.12 -43.54
N ASN A 698 -18.83 70.70 -43.12
CA ASN A 698 -17.88 71.34 -44.03
C ASN A 698 -17.28 70.35 -45.05
N ASN A 699 -17.14 69.08 -44.68
CA ASN A 699 -16.62 68.03 -45.55
C ASN A 699 -17.71 67.30 -46.35
N LEU A 700 -18.98 67.45 -45.98
CA LEU A 700 -20.10 66.80 -46.68
C LEU A 700 -20.32 67.43 -48.06
N SER A 701 -20.36 66.61 -49.11
CA SER A 701 -20.51 67.07 -50.49
C SER A 701 -21.97 67.25 -50.90
N ALA A 702 -22.84 66.29 -50.54
CA ALA A 702 -24.26 66.26 -50.89
C ALA A 702 -25.10 65.67 -49.75
N ILE A 703 -26.39 65.99 -49.72
CA ILE A 703 -27.32 65.50 -48.69
C ILE A 703 -28.75 65.43 -49.25
N ASN A 704 -29.50 64.39 -48.90
CA ASN A 704 -30.92 64.30 -49.27
C ASN A 704 -31.76 65.29 -48.45
N GLY A 705 -32.77 65.92 -49.05
CA GLY A 705 -33.59 66.94 -48.39
C GLY A 705 -34.24 66.52 -47.05
N ILE A 706 -34.66 65.25 -46.90
CA ILE A 706 -35.21 64.73 -45.64
C ILE A 706 -34.12 64.67 -44.56
N ILE A 707 -32.94 64.16 -44.92
CA ILE A 707 -31.79 64.06 -44.01
C ILE A 707 -31.24 65.45 -43.68
N ALA A 708 -31.25 66.38 -44.64
CA ALA A 708 -30.88 67.77 -44.45
C ALA A 708 -31.79 68.45 -43.42
N ALA A 709 -33.12 68.32 -43.55
CA ALA A 709 -34.04 68.86 -42.56
C ALA A 709 -33.78 68.27 -41.16
N ARG A 710 -33.60 66.94 -41.05
CA ARG A 710 -33.24 66.30 -39.77
C ARG A 710 -31.94 66.85 -39.17
N LEU A 711 -30.91 67.06 -40.00
CA LEU A 711 -29.65 67.68 -39.60
C LEU A 711 -29.84 69.10 -39.08
N GLY A 712 -30.60 69.93 -39.80
CA GLY A 712 -30.91 71.30 -39.39
C GLY A 712 -31.68 71.39 -38.07
N LYS A 713 -32.65 70.49 -37.89
CA LYS A 713 -33.41 70.36 -36.64
C LYS A 713 -32.52 69.95 -35.46
N LEU A 714 -31.57 69.04 -35.68
CA LEU A 714 -30.59 68.66 -34.65
C LEU A 714 -29.76 69.88 -34.20
N VAL A 715 -29.26 70.65 -35.17
CA VAL A 715 -28.47 71.88 -34.92
C VAL A 715 -29.29 72.89 -34.12
N TYR A 716 -30.55 73.10 -34.50
CA TYR A 716 -31.47 74.00 -33.80
C TYR A 716 -31.75 73.56 -32.37
N LEU A 717 -32.15 72.31 -32.17
CA LEU A 717 -32.52 71.79 -30.84
C LEU A 717 -31.36 71.86 -29.83
N ASN A 718 -30.11 71.77 -30.29
CA ASN A 718 -28.93 71.82 -29.43
C ASN A 718 -28.27 73.22 -29.37
N ASN A 719 -28.82 74.23 -30.04
CA ASN A 719 -28.24 75.58 -30.15
C ASN A 719 -26.77 75.58 -30.66
N TRP A 720 -26.46 74.74 -31.63
CA TRP A 720 -25.11 74.57 -32.19
C TRP A 720 -24.77 75.65 -33.25
N ASP A 721 -24.32 76.82 -32.78
CA ASP A 721 -24.03 78.01 -33.60
C ASP A 721 -22.98 77.77 -34.70
N SER A 722 -21.92 77.00 -34.40
CA SER A 722 -20.84 76.77 -35.38
C SER A 722 -21.33 75.90 -36.55
N SER A 723 -22.12 74.87 -36.23
CA SER A 723 -22.78 73.99 -37.20
C SER A 723 -23.82 74.75 -38.02
N ALA A 724 -24.59 75.65 -37.39
CA ALA A 724 -25.54 76.50 -38.10
C ALA A 724 -24.80 77.38 -39.13
N ARG A 725 -23.69 78.03 -38.75
CA ARG A 725 -22.87 78.82 -39.69
C ARG A 725 -22.26 77.97 -40.81
N ALA A 726 -21.86 76.73 -40.53
CA ALA A 726 -21.40 75.79 -41.55
C ALA A 726 -22.51 75.43 -42.55
N LEU A 727 -23.75 75.20 -42.07
CA LEU A 727 -24.92 74.98 -42.93
C LEU A 727 -25.21 76.20 -43.81
N LEU A 728 -25.18 77.42 -43.25
CA LEU A 728 -25.35 78.66 -44.01
C LEU A 728 -24.28 78.80 -45.10
N SER A 729 -23.02 78.49 -44.76
CA SER A 729 -21.91 78.52 -45.71
C SER A 729 -22.10 77.50 -46.83
N LYS A 730 -22.50 76.25 -46.51
CA LYS A 730 -22.75 75.20 -47.49
C LYS A 730 -23.95 75.50 -48.40
N ALA A 731 -25.03 76.04 -47.84
CA ALA A 731 -26.25 76.38 -48.56
C ALA A 731 -26.05 77.49 -49.62
N LYS A 732 -25.00 78.32 -49.49
CA LYS A 732 -24.60 79.30 -50.52
C LYS A 732 -24.16 78.63 -51.81
N SER A 733 -23.44 77.52 -51.72
CA SER A 733 -22.85 76.81 -52.86
C SER A 733 -23.60 75.55 -53.27
N ASN A 734 -24.40 74.95 -52.39
CA ASN A 734 -25.14 73.72 -52.66
C ASN A 734 -26.59 73.83 -52.13
N THR A 735 -27.56 73.71 -53.05
CA THR A 735 -28.99 73.81 -52.75
C THR A 735 -29.51 72.69 -51.85
N ASP A 736 -28.83 71.54 -51.81
CA ASP A 736 -29.18 70.37 -50.99
C ASP A 736 -29.20 70.67 -49.49
N PHE A 737 -28.43 71.66 -49.05
CA PHE A 737 -28.34 72.07 -47.64
C PHE A 737 -29.41 73.09 -47.22
N ARG A 738 -30.20 73.63 -48.17
CA ARG A 738 -31.26 74.61 -47.86
C ARG A 738 -32.33 74.08 -46.90
N PRO A 739 -32.81 72.81 -47.00
CA PRO A 739 -33.73 72.27 -46.01
C PRO A 739 -33.14 72.23 -44.59
N ALA A 740 -31.84 71.98 -44.45
CA ALA A 740 -31.16 72.05 -43.15
C ALA A 740 -31.09 73.48 -42.61
N LEU A 741 -30.74 74.44 -43.47
CA LEU A 741 -30.69 75.86 -43.11
C LEU A 741 -32.07 76.39 -42.69
N TYR A 742 -33.13 75.93 -43.35
CA TYR A 742 -34.51 76.33 -43.03
C TYR A 742 -34.88 75.98 -41.59
N GLU A 743 -34.59 74.75 -41.14
CA GLU A 743 -34.90 74.26 -39.80
C GLU A 743 -34.16 75.01 -38.67
N CYS A 744 -33.00 75.59 -38.96
CA CYS A 744 -32.23 76.40 -38.00
C CYS A 744 -32.28 77.91 -38.27
N THR A 745 -33.22 78.39 -39.08
CA THR A 745 -33.34 79.81 -39.46
C THR A 745 -33.42 80.74 -38.25
N SER A 746 -34.15 80.35 -37.19
CA SER A 746 -34.32 81.14 -35.98
C SER A 746 -33.00 81.47 -35.25
N MET A 747 -31.93 80.69 -35.47
CA MET A 747 -30.62 80.87 -34.83
C MET A 747 -29.84 82.09 -35.36
N PHE A 748 -30.21 82.63 -36.53
CA PHE A 748 -29.51 83.78 -37.12
C PHE A 748 -30.19 85.11 -36.76
N ASN A 749 -29.38 86.15 -36.53
CA ASN A 749 -29.88 87.51 -36.35
C ASN A 749 -30.50 88.08 -37.64
N LEU A 750 -31.19 89.23 -37.52
CA LEU A 750 -31.88 89.87 -38.62
C LEU A 750 -30.91 90.26 -39.74
N LEU A 751 -29.75 90.85 -39.40
CA LEU A 751 -28.71 91.18 -40.36
C LEU A 751 -28.28 89.97 -41.21
N THR A 752 -28.01 88.81 -40.60
CA THR A 752 -27.58 87.61 -41.32
C THR A 752 -28.69 87.05 -42.20
N LYS A 753 -29.94 87.05 -41.71
CA LYS A 753 -31.12 86.64 -42.50
C LYS A 753 -31.30 87.52 -43.72
N PHE A 754 -31.26 88.83 -43.53
CA PHE A 754 -31.42 89.82 -44.59
C PHE A 754 -30.35 89.71 -45.67
N ILE A 755 -29.06 89.69 -45.28
CA ILE A 755 -27.94 89.58 -46.23
C ILE A 755 -28.06 88.31 -47.08
N ASN A 756 -28.60 87.24 -46.50
CA ASN A 756 -28.74 85.95 -47.16
C ASN A 756 -30.21 85.61 -47.50
N HIS A 757 -31.09 86.62 -47.69
CA HIS A 757 -32.55 86.45 -47.85
C HIS A 757 -32.95 85.40 -48.90
N GLN A 758 -32.21 85.33 -50.01
CA GLN A 758 -32.44 84.35 -51.08
C GLN A 758 -32.29 82.89 -50.62
N LEU A 759 -31.44 82.63 -49.62
CA LEU A 759 -31.25 81.30 -49.05
C LEU A 759 -32.36 80.91 -48.08
N PHE A 760 -32.96 81.91 -47.42
CA PHE A 760 -34.08 81.73 -46.50
C PHE A 760 -35.45 81.76 -47.20
N GLY A 761 -35.46 81.85 -48.55
CA GLY A 761 -36.67 81.72 -49.35
C GLY A 761 -37.62 82.92 -49.31
N HIS A 762 -37.15 84.09 -48.86
CA HIS A 762 -37.93 85.33 -48.89
C HIS A 762 -37.22 86.43 -49.70
N GLN A 763 -37.99 87.40 -50.20
CA GLN A 763 -37.43 88.61 -50.79
C GLN A 763 -37.06 89.59 -49.68
N ALA A 764 -35.88 90.21 -49.80
CA ALA A 764 -35.46 91.28 -48.90
C ALA A 764 -36.35 92.51 -49.09
N THR A 765 -36.88 93.04 -48.00
CA THR A 765 -37.72 94.24 -48.00
C THR A 765 -36.94 95.49 -47.64
N SER A 766 -37.46 96.67 -47.99
CA SER A 766 -36.87 97.95 -47.58
C SER A 766 -36.77 98.07 -46.06
N ILE A 767 -37.80 97.64 -45.33
CA ILE A 767 -37.84 97.72 -43.86
C ILE A 767 -36.69 96.91 -43.25
N GLU A 768 -36.46 95.68 -43.72
CA GLU A 768 -35.35 94.85 -43.27
C GLU A 768 -33.99 95.45 -43.65
N ALA A 769 -33.87 96.10 -44.81
CA ALA A 769 -32.64 96.76 -45.23
C ALA A 769 -32.24 97.87 -44.26
N TRP A 770 -33.21 98.70 -43.85
CA TRP A 770 -32.99 99.75 -42.85
C TRP A 770 -32.61 99.20 -41.48
N TYR A 771 -33.26 98.15 -41.00
CA TYR A 771 -32.89 97.51 -39.73
C TYR A 771 -31.52 96.85 -39.78
N ALA A 772 -31.18 96.17 -40.89
CA ALA A 772 -29.87 95.56 -41.09
C ALA A 772 -28.75 96.62 -41.16
N LEU A 773 -29.02 97.76 -41.81
CA LEU A 773 -28.09 98.90 -41.85
C LEU A 773 -27.90 99.50 -40.45
N GLU A 774 -28.97 99.67 -39.69
CA GLU A 774 -28.90 100.15 -38.31
C GLU A 774 -28.11 99.21 -37.41
N GLU A 775 -28.42 97.91 -37.43
CA GLU A 775 -27.72 96.88 -36.64
C GLU A 775 -26.23 96.88 -36.97
N LEU A 776 -25.86 96.84 -38.25
CA LEU A 776 -24.46 96.79 -38.67
C LEU A 776 -23.68 98.06 -38.31
N LEU A 777 -24.27 99.25 -38.48
CA LEU A 777 -23.60 100.50 -38.15
C LEU A 777 -23.49 100.70 -36.64
N ALA A 778 -24.49 100.29 -35.87
CA ALA A 778 -24.42 100.31 -34.42
C ALA A 778 -23.29 99.42 -33.88
N ASP A 779 -23.03 98.28 -34.52
CA ASP A 779 -21.95 97.38 -34.15
C ASP A 779 -20.56 97.86 -34.64
N LEU A 780 -20.47 98.46 -35.85
CA LEU A 780 -19.19 98.98 -36.39
C LEU A 780 -18.76 100.32 -35.78
N TYR A 781 -19.70 101.07 -35.22
CA TYR A 781 -19.49 102.41 -34.66
C TYR A 781 -20.17 102.51 -33.30
N GLU A 782 -19.66 101.77 -32.32
CA GLU A 782 -20.22 101.68 -30.96
C GLU A 782 -20.36 103.05 -30.27
N GLU A 783 -19.50 104.02 -30.63
CA GLU A 783 -19.53 105.39 -30.09
C GLU A 783 -20.66 106.27 -30.66
N GLY A 784 -21.42 105.77 -31.63
CA GLY A 784 -22.50 106.49 -32.28
C GLY A 784 -22.11 107.21 -33.58
N PRO A 785 -23.07 107.85 -34.27
CA PRO A 785 -22.86 108.47 -35.58
C PRO A 785 -21.83 109.61 -35.62
N ASP A 786 -21.67 110.34 -34.51
CA ASP A 786 -20.70 111.45 -34.32
C ASP A 786 -19.60 111.10 -33.31
N GLY A 787 -19.29 109.81 -33.16
CA GLY A 787 -18.13 109.35 -32.39
C GLY A 787 -16.79 109.74 -33.04
N GLU A 788 -15.68 109.13 -32.60
CA GLU A 788 -14.33 109.45 -33.09
C GLU A 788 -14.21 109.41 -34.62
N TYR A 789 -14.83 108.42 -35.26
CA TYR A 789 -14.82 108.25 -36.72
C TYR A 789 -15.59 109.32 -37.48
N LYS A 790 -16.46 110.09 -36.80
CA LYS A 790 -17.33 111.13 -37.38
C LYS A 790 -18.04 110.65 -38.64
N ILE A 791 -18.48 109.38 -38.62
CA ILE A 791 -18.95 108.66 -39.81
C ILE A 791 -20.16 109.36 -40.45
N TRP A 792 -21.05 109.93 -39.63
CA TRP A 792 -22.19 110.70 -40.14
C TRP A 792 -21.75 111.91 -40.96
N LYS A 793 -20.76 112.66 -40.46
CA LYS A 793 -20.19 113.81 -41.14
C LYS A 793 -19.44 113.40 -42.41
N LYS A 794 -18.66 112.31 -42.35
CA LYS A 794 -17.96 111.74 -43.51
C LYS A 794 -18.92 111.34 -44.64
N ALA A 795 -20.08 110.80 -44.29
CA ALA A 795 -21.16 110.48 -45.22
C ALA A 795 -21.90 111.72 -45.77
N GLY A 796 -21.52 112.94 -45.38
CA GLY A 796 -22.18 114.18 -45.82
C GLY A 796 -23.38 114.59 -44.95
N GLY A 797 -23.52 113.99 -43.77
CA GLY A 797 -24.55 114.28 -42.78
C GLY A 797 -24.24 115.48 -41.89
N ASP A 798 -25.27 116.01 -41.25
CA ASP A 798 -25.21 117.11 -40.30
C ASP A 798 -25.33 116.58 -38.87
N VAL A 799 -24.22 116.62 -38.15
CA VAL A 799 -24.10 116.07 -36.78
C VAL A 799 -24.88 116.86 -35.74
N THR A 800 -25.28 118.11 -36.05
CA THR A 800 -26.10 118.94 -35.14
C THR A 800 -27.50 118.37 -34.91
N LYS A 801 -27.89 117.33 -35.68
CA LYS A 801 -29.18 116.65 -35.56
C LYS A 801 -29.24 115.65 -34.39
N PHE A 802 -28.11 115.35 -33.74
CA PHE A 802 -28.06 114.39 -32.63
C PHE A 802 -27.92 115.08 -31.28
N SER A 803 -28.65 114.56 -30.29
CA SER A 803 -28.52 114.99 -28.90
C SER A 803 -27.58 114.05 -28.15
N ASN A 804 -26.62 114.61 -27.41
CA ASN A 804 -25.71 113.87 -26.55
C ASN A 804 -26.40 113.19 -25.34
N ALA A 805 -27.71 113.41 -25.14
CA ALA A 805 -28.45 112.86 -24.00
C ALA A 805 -28.97 111.41 -24.20
N GLN A 806 -28.90 110.86 -25.42
CA GLN A 806 -29.35 109.50 -25.73
C GLN A 806 -28.19 108.50 -25.71
N SER A 807 -28.50 107.23 -25.42
CA SER A 807 -27.52 106.13 -25.59
C SER A 807 -27.08 106.03 -27.05
N ARG A 808 -25.86 105.56 -27.30
CA ARG A 808 -25.28 105.54 -28.65
C ARG A 808 -26.07 104.68 -29.64
N ARG A 809 -26.64 103.56 -29.18
CA ARG A 809 -27.54 102.75 -30.00
C ARG A 809 -28.86 103.46 -30.32
N ALA A 810 -29.42 104.22 -29.36
CA ALA A 810 -30.58 105.08 -29.64
C ALA A 810 -30.26 106.24 -30.60
N GLN A 811 -29.03 106.77 -30.55
CA GLN A 811 -28.57 107.74 -31.55
C GLN A 811 -28.51 107.11 -32.95
N TRP A 812 -28.07 105.86 -33.09
CA TRP A 812 -28.11 105.13 -34.37
C TRP A 812 -29.55 104.87 -34.85
N THR A 813 -30.46 104.45 -33.97
CA THR A 813 -31.88 104.29 -34.32
C THR A 813 -32.48 105.61 -34.82
N GLU A 814 -32.25 106.71 -34.11
CA GLU A 814 -32.75 108.02 -34.53
C GLU A 814 -32.07 108.51 -35.82
N ALA A 815 -30.78 108.28 -35.98
CA ALA A 815 -30.02 108.62 -37.18
C ALA A 815 -30.57 107.89 -38.40
N ILE A 816 -30.73 106.57 -38.31
CA ILE A 816 -31.27 105.77 -39.41
C ILE A 816 -32.74 106.13 -39.68
N ARG A 817 -33.54 106.40 -38.64
CA ARG A 817 -34.91 106.91 -38.80
C ARG A 817 -34.93 108.25 -39.54
N LEU A 818 -34.10 109.20 -39.13
CA LEU A 818 -33.97 110.51 -39.79
C LEU A 818 -33.56 110.35 -41.25
N LEU A 819 -32.55 109.52 -41.53
CA LEU A 819 -32.07 109.26 -42.89
C LEU A 819 -33.13 108.60 -43.76
N ARG A 820 -33.89 107.65 -43.22
CA ARG A 820 -35.00 106.98 -43.90
C ARG A 820 -36.09 107.94 -44.33
N TYR A 821 -36.37 109.00 -43.56
CA TYR A 821 -37.33 110.05 -43.91
C TYR A 821 -36.71 111.21 -44.74
N GLY A 822 -35.50 111.04 -45.28
CA GLY A 822 -34.82 112.06 -46.09
C GLY A 822 -34.19 113.20 -45.28
N GLY A 823 -34.06 113.02 -43.96
CA GLY A 823 -33.38 113.94 -43.04
C GLY A 823 -31.91 113.61 -42.82
N GLY A 824 -31.32 114.19 -41.76
CA GLY A 824 -29.94 113.88 -41.34
C GLY A 824 -28.81 114.67 -42.02
N GLY A 825 -29.10 115.43 -43.10
CA GLY A 825 -28.16 116.34 -43.77
C GLY A 825 -28.42 116.44 -45.28
N LYS A 826 -28.01 117.54 -45.94
CA LYS A 826 -28.33 117.77 -47.37
C LYS A 826 -27.64 116.81 -48.35
N LYS A 827 -26.55 116.16 -47.94
CA LYS A 827 -25.73 115.31 -48.82
C LYS A 827 -25.66 113.84 -48.37
N ILE A 828 -26.29 113.51 -47.24
CA ILE A 828 -26.29 112.14 -46.74
C ILE A 828 -27.44 111.33 -47.35
N SER A 829 -27.11 110.12 -47.74
CA SER A 829 -28.00 109.05 -48.19
C SER A 829 -27.49 107.73 -47.64
N ALA A 830 -28.33 106.68 -47.62
CA ALA A 830 -27.89 105.34 -47.26
C ALA A 830 -26.66 104.88 -48.09
N GLU A 831 -26.64 105.21 -49.39
CA GLU A 831 -25.51 104.91 -50.27
C GLU A 831 -24.23 105.65 -49.85
N SER A 832 -24.30 106.94 -49.56
CA SER A 832 -23.13 107.70 -49.08
C SER A 832 -22.64 107.22 -47.72
N LEU A 833 -23.55 106.74 -46.85
CA LEU A 833 -23.24 106.25 -45.52
C LEU A 833 -22.60 104.87 -45.56
N ILE A 834 -23.14 103.95 -46.36
CA ILE A 834 -22.52 102.63 -46.61
C ILE A 834 -21.16 102.81 -47.27
N LYS A 835 -21.02 103.75 -48.23
CA LYS A 835 -19.74 104.04 -48.88
C LYS A 835 -18.70 104.58 -47.89
N ALA A 836 -19.06 105.56 -47.08
CA ALA A 836 -18.18 106.08 -46.04
C ALA A 836 -17.79 104.97 -45.05
N ALA A 837 -18.73 104.09 -44.71
CA ALA A 837 -18.46 102.97 -43.83
C ALA A 837 -17.53 101.92 -44.47
N LEU A 838 -17.63 101.70 -45.78
CA LEU A 838 -16.70 100.86 -46.54
C LEU A 838 -15.31 101.50 -46.67
N ASP A 839 -15.19 102.82 -46.70
CA ASP A 839 -13.88 103.47 -46.72
C ASP A 839 -13.12 103.23 -45.41
N ASP A 840 -13.83 103.25 -44.27
CA ASP A 840 -13.30 102.96 -42.94
C ASP A 840 -13.12 101.42 -42.74
N TYR A 841 -14.04 100.59 -43.26
CA TYR A 841 -14.02 99.12 -43.15
C TYR A 841 -14.05 98.42 -44.52
N LYS A 842 -12.96 98.58 -45.29
CA LYS A 842 -12.85 98.15 -46.71
C LYS A 842 -13.13 96.68 -46.96
N ASP A 843 -12.83 95.82 -45.99
CA ASP A 843 -12.98 94.38 -46.12
C ASP A 843 -14.23 93.79 -45.48
N ASN A 844 -15.12 94.64 -44.93
CA ASN A 844 -16.34 94.17 -44.29
C ASN A 844 -17.34 93.63 -45.33
N SER A 845 -17.59 92.31 -45.29
CA SER A 845 -18.47 91.60 -46.21
C SER A 845 -19.94 92.00 -46.08
N ASN A 846 -20.40 92.33 -44.87
CA ASN A 846 -21.78 92.74 -44.62
C ASN A 846 -22.07 94.12 -45.22
N LEU A 847 -21.12 95.06 -45.13
CA LEU A 847 -21.23 96.36 -45.80
C LEU A 847 -21.24 96.21 -47.33
N LYS A 848 -20.39 95.32 -47.88
CA LYS A 848 -20.39 95.02 -49.32
C LYS A 848 -21.74 94.43 -49.77
N ALA A 849 -22.35 93.57 -48.96
CA ALA A 849 -23.66 93.00 -49.23
C ALA A 849 -24.80 94.03 -49.13
N LEU A 850 -24.78 94.93 -48.15
CA LEU A 850 -25.75 96.04 -48.09
C LEU A 850 -25.60 97.00 -49.28
N ALA A 851 -24.36 97.25 -49.73
CA ALA A 851 -24.08 98.08 -50.89
C ALA A 851 -24.65 97.48 -52.19
N SER A 852 -24.60 96.15 -52.38
CA SER A 852 -25.22 95.51 -53.54
C SER A 852 -26.75 95.54 -53.49
N LEU A 853 -27.33 95.68 -52.30
CA LEU A 853 -28.77 95.85 -52.06
C LEU A 853 -29.20 97.32 -51.91
N LYS A 854 -28.38 98.28 -52.36
CA LYS A 854 -28.65 99.72 -52.16
C LYS A 854 -30.01 100.20 -52.69
N HIS A 855 -30.56 99.51 -53.69
CA HIS A 855 -31.89 99.81 -54.25
C HIS A 855 -33.02 99.67 -53.21
N LEU A 856 -32.85 98.85 -52.17
CA LEU A 856 -33.86 98.67 -51.11
C LEU A 856 -33.97 99.87 -50.16
N PHE A 857 -33.00 100.79 -50.17
CA PHE A 857 -33.06 102.05 -49.42
C PHE A 857 -33.70 103.19 -50.21
N GLN A 858 -34.08 102.96 -51.47
CA GLN A 858 -34.62 103.98 -52.38
C GLN A 858 -36.16 104.03 -52.44
N SER A 859 -36.84 103.31 -51.54
CA SER A 859 -38.31 103.29 -51.45
C SER A 859 -38.87 104.23 -50.40
#